data_AF-A0A0K8PAB7-F1
#
_entry.id   AF-A0A0K8PAB7-F1
#
_cell.length_a   1.000
_cell.length_b   1.000
_cell.length_c   1.000
_cell.angle_alpha   90.00
_cell.angle_beta   90.00
_cell.angle_gamma   90.00
#
_symmetry.space_group_name_H-M   'P 1'
#
loop_
_entity.id
_entity.type
_entity.pdbx_description
1 polymer ?
#
loop_
_entity_poly.entity_id
_entity_poly.type
_entity_poly.pdbx_seq_one_letter_code
_entity_poly.pdbx_strand_id
1 'polypeptide(L)'
;MENQKRIEQNWLDCPVIKAFPGFSREKLIITLIIILAILSRFLLLGNRVMSHDEVNHVVPAYNLYKGMGYAHDPVTHGPFQFHVLALAYFLFGDNDFASRVPAALFSVAAIIFVIFAFKRYLGRIGALIGGVLFLISPFLLFYGRYTRNEGFIELFAVMTLYGLLRYFEKRDHFSLYLIAVVTALQFVTKEVAFIYTAQFLLFCGILLVVDLWKILQSEKKNRRKSLLLLFSTALLFIIGVMVFSLNNQSENPDRMIFTASIVLSVIGGLGFIAAIAQLLLKIGWLSLRELPAFNLIVFVGALILPQLTAFPVKLIGWDPLDYSAQGMLRTGIFLAILFVISLLIGYWWYRKLFLKAAALFYLIFVTFYTTFFSNGQGFFTGIIGSLGYWLSQQEVQRGGQPFYYYGMILIPLYEFLSVAGTIAAIYFASKYHKFFQKPCLVLSESFENDKKNPDDEKAVVEPEKFPNVKNETVTEPDSILQEEKASFESNFTVDLNEIKEPGLQPLWQDGKIPTLTLFLFWSLSALLAYSIAGEKMPWLTVHIAIPLALSAAWGIGYLLETIAWKKIISWYSLAALAGTITGIFALIGIDSSIRGAVKPFSGKELTQLKSTNQFILSAIVLITVMIFLVQICRKWFKKDTFKFYTLLLIGILAILQARTAYNASFINYDYANELLVYAHAGPGPKIALKQIEEIAARTGQGKTIKVAYDNDALYPYWWYFRDYSSKFYFGEDNPTRELRNYDVIIANTTKESRLKPIVQNGYYRFEYIRLWWPNQDYWNLTPARIANALLNPDMRSALFDIWLNRDYKKYAQVTGSYTLTKETWEPSARMVVYMKKDLLQKMWSLGNIDDLSQPQDDETEYISDEKFSEIDPFVTIGSQGVEQGQFTAPRGVAVSKSGRIYVLDSDNHRVQYFSKTGEFLGMWNAAERGGFNQPWGIAVGPDGSVYVADTWNHRMLKFDENGTFLTEWYANDPADITKSFYGPRSVAVDSNGRVFVSDTGNKRIMIYDQNGNFIDKFGTPGMGTGELDEPVGIALFEDKRLAVADTWNQRVQIFDVEGAHPTYQVVASFEVQAWYSQSLDNKPYIAYLPSGNILITDPEGYLVWEYTPQGELIRSWNGGGGNIDNTSMPTGISVDAEGSVWVVDTFANHVNQFVLPELKEK
;
A
#
# COMPACT_ATOMS: atom_id res chain seq x y z
N MET A 1 -6.08 48.50 -52.56
CA MET A 1 -5.62 47.15 -52.16
C MET A 1 -4.89 47.10 -50.81
N GLU A 2 -4.96 48.13 -49.96
CA GLU A 2 -4.27 48.14 -48.64
C GLU A 2 -5.20 48.03 -47.41
N ASN A 3 -6.53 48.11 -47.60
CA ASN A 3 -7.52 48.10 -46.51
C ASN A 3 -8.21 46.75 -46.26
N GLN A 4 -7.85 45.68 -46.98
CA GLN A 4 -8.46 44.33 -46.81
C GLN A 4 -7.53 43.30 -46.13
N LYS A 5 -6.34 43.71 -45.66
CA LYS A 5 -5.29 42.81 -45.13
C LYS A 5 -5.05 42.90 -43.60
N ARG A 6 -5.95 43.51 -42.83
CA ARG A 6 -5.92 43.47 -41.35
C ARG A 6 -7.05 42.58 -40.81
N ILE A 7 -6.92 41.27 -41.01
CA ILE A 7 -7.45 40.34 -40.00
C ILE A 7 -6.59 40.61 -38.76
N GLU A 8 -7.20 41.02 -37.64
CA GLU A 8 -6.48 41.28 -36.40
C GLU A 8 -5.59 40.05 -36.08
N GLN A 9 -4.26 40.20 -36.20
CA GLN A 9 -3.32 39.12 -35.87
C GLN A 9 -3.60 38.64 -34.45
N ASN A 10 -3.95 37.36 -34.30
CA ASN A 10 -4.14 36.74 -32.99
C ASN A 10 -2.85 36.93 -32.18
N TRP A 11 -2.99 37.33 -30.91
CA TRP A 11 -1.85 37.66 -30.05
C TRP A 11 -0.86 36.50 -29.89
N LEU A 12 -1.32 35.26 -30.08
CA LEU A 12 -0.54 34.03 -30.09
C LEU A 12 0.41 33.93 -31.29
N ASP A 13 0.05 34.53 -32.43
CA ASP A 13 0.84 34.51 -33.67
C ASP A 13 1.94 35.59 -33.68
N CYS A 14 1.92 36.52 -32.70
CA CYS A 14 2.96 37.53 -32.56
C CYS A 14 4.33 36.89 -32.26
N PRO A 15 5.42 37.32 -32.93
CA PRO A 15 6.76 36.84 -32.61
C PRO A 15 7.19 37.30 -31.22
N VAL A 16 7.89 36.42 -30.50
CA VAL A 16 8.43 36.75 -29.16
C VAL A 16 9.54 37.77 -29.27
N ILE A 17 10.48 37.55 -30.20
CA ILE A 17 11.59 38.44 -30.51
C ILE A 17 11.46 38.82 -31.99
N LYS A 18 11.51 40.13 -32.30
CA LYS A 18 11.40 40.61 -33.69
C LYS A 18 12.46 40.00 -34.63
N ALA A 19 13.62 39.58 -34.09
CA ALA A 19 14.70 38.93 -34.82
C ALA A 19 14.40 37.48 -35.26
N PHE A 20 13.45 36.79 -34.62
CA PHE A 20 13.06 35.42 -34.95
C PHE A 20 11.56 35.32 -35.23
N PRO A 21 11.09 35.80 -36.41
CA PRO A 21 9.66 35.87 -36.72
C PRO A 21 8.97 34.51 -36.73
N GLY A 22 9.71 33.41 -36.93
CA GLY A 22 9.17 32.04 -36.88
C GLY A 22 8.84 31.52 -35.47
N PHE A 23 9.31 32.17 -34.41
CA PHE A 23 9.05 31.77 -33.01
C PHE A 23 7.96 32.64 -32.39
N SER A 24 6.71 32.18 -32.53
CA SER A 24 5.52 32.85 -32.02
C SER A 24 5.36 32.63 -30.51
N ARG A 25 4.55 33.48 -29.85
CA ARG A 25 4.20 33.32 -28.44
C ARG A 25 3.54 31.98 -28.15
N GLU A 26 2.74 31.44 -29.07
CA GLU A 26 2.20 30.08 -28.98
C GLU A 26 3.31 29.05 -28.83
N LYS A 27 4.33 29.08 -29.70
CA LYS A 27 5.46 28.15 -29.65
C LYS A 27 6.26 28.29 -28.36
N LEU A 28 6.43 29.51 -27.84
CA LEU A 28 7.06 29.73 -26.54
C LEU A 28 6.28 29.07 -25.41
N ILE A 29 4.96 29.29 -25.34
CA ILE A 29 4.10 28.70 -24.30
C ILE A 29 4.14 27.17 -24.38
N ILE A 30 4.02 26.60 -25.59
CA ILE A 30 4.13 25.14 -25.79
C ILE A 30 5.48 24.64 -25.30
N THR A 31 6.57 25.31 -25.67
CA THR A 31 7.93 24.94 -25.25
C THR A 31 8.07 24.98 -23.74
N LEU A 32 7.55 26.02 -23.07
CA LEU A 32 7.55 26.13 -21.61
C LEU A 32 6.74 25.02 -20.94
N ILE A 33 5.54 24.70 -21.46
CA ILE A 33 4.71 23.61 -20.93
C ILE A 33 5.45 22.28 -21.05
N ILE A 34 6.08 22.00 -22.20
CA ILE A 34 6.81 20.74 -22.42
C ILE A 34 8.05 20.66 -21.51
N ILE A 35 8.82 21.75 -21.38
CA ILE A 35 9.98 21.79 -20.47
C ILE A 35 9.53 21.55 -19.03
N LEU A 36 8.46 22.24 -18.58
CA LEU A 36 7.91 22.03 -17.24
C LEU A 36 7.35 20.62 -17.05
N ALA A 37 6.75 20.02 -18.09
CA ALA A 37 6.28 18.64 -18.04
C ALA A 37 7.46 17.68 -17.85
N ILE A 38 8.52 17.81 -18.64
CA ILE A 38 9.73 16.99 -18.52
C ILE A 38 10.36 17.18 -17.13
N LEU A 39 10.59 18.43 -16.70
CA LEU A 39 11.17 18.70 -15.38
C LEU A 39 10.30 18.12 -14.25
N SER A 40 8.99 18.40 -14.25
CA SER A 40 8.11 17.92 -13.19
C SER A 40 8.00 16.39 -13.13
N ARG A 41 8.08 15.68 -14.25
CA ARG A 41 8.00 14.21 -14.26
C ARG A 41 9.32 13.53 -13.93
N PHE A 42 10.47 14.13 -14.26
CA PHE A 42 11.78 13.49 -14.09
C PHE A 42 12.57 13.94 -12.85
N LEU A 43 12.30 15.12 -12.28
CA LEU A 43 12.97 15.57 -11.06
C LEU A 43 12.66 14.64 -9.87
N LEU A 44 13.70 14.28 -9.09
CA LEU A 44 13.61 13.46 -7.87
C LEU A 44 12.85 12.13 -8.03
N LEU A 45 12.79 11.59 -9.24
CA LEU A 45 11.96 10.43 -9.58
C LEU A 45 12.39 9.15 -8.80
N GLY A 46 13.66 9.05 -8.42
CA GLY A 46 14.20 7.94 -7.62
C GLY A 46 14.11 8.11 -6.10
N ASN A 47 13.65 9.26 -5.57
CA ASN A 47 13.74 9.53 -4.12
C ASN A 47 12.68 8.79 -3.31
N ARG A 48 11.47 8.65 -3.85
CA ARG A 48 10.32 7.99 -3.22
C ARG A 48 10.58 6.51 -2.94
N VAL A 49 10.16 5.99 -1.79
CA VAL A 49 10.23 4.55 -1.46
C VAL A 49 9.40 3.76 -2.46
N MET A 50 9.92 2.66 -3.00
CA MET A 50 9.12 1.70 -3.79
C MET A 50 8.03 1.13 -2.91
N SER A 51 6.77 1.46 -3.19
CA SER A 51 5.65 1.00 -2.38
C SER A 51 5.35 -0.49 -2.61
N HIS A 52 4.49 -1.06 -1.76
CA HIS A 52 3.93 -2.40 -1.98
C HIS A 52 3.40 -2.58 -3.41
N ASP A 53 2.64 -1.61 -3.91
CA ASP A 53 2.05 -1.68 -5.25
C ASP A 53 3.09 -1.55 -6.37
N GLU A 54 4.17 -0.76 -6.18
CA GLU A 54 5.23 -0.65 -7.17
C GLU A 54 6.12 -1.90 -7.22
N VAL A 55 6.41 -2.50 -6.06
CA VAL A 55 7.27 -3.70 -5.93
C VAL A 55 6.71 -4.89 -6.71
N ASN A 56 5.38 -5.06 -6.69
CA ASN A 56 4.68 -6.07 -7.50
C ASN A 56 4.84 -5.87 -9.02
N HIS A 57 5.32 -4.71 -9.46
CA HIS A 57 5.63 -4.44 -10.86
C HIS A 57 7.14 -4.46 -11.16
N VAL A 58 7.95 -3.85 -10.30
CA VAL A 58 9.40 -3.70 -10.57
C VAL A 58 10.15 -5.02 -10.44
N VAL A 59 9.76 -5.90 -9.51
CA VAL A 59 10.48 -7.17 -9.33
C VAL A 59 10.21 -8.14 -10.47
N PRO A 60 8.96 -8.41 -10.90
CA PRO A 60 8.73 -9.25 -12.07
C PRO A 60 9.34 -8.68 -13.35
N ALA A 61 9.34 -7.35 -13.52
CA ALA A 61 10.01 -6.71 -14.65
C ALA A 61 11.53 -6.88 -14.61
N TYR A 62 12.14 -6.85 -13.43
CA TYR A 62 13.56 -7.17 -13.24
C TYR A 62 13.87 -8.63 -13.55
N ASN A 63 13.00 -9.55 -13.15
CA ASN A 63 13.14 -10.97 -13.48
C ASN A 63 13.11 -11.20 -14.99
N LEU A 64 12.19 -10.53 -15.69
CA LEU A 64 12.13 -10.52 -17.15
C LEU A 64 13.41 -9.96 -17.77
N TYR A 65 13.90 -8.82 -17.26
CA TYR A 65 15.16 -8.19 -17.69
C TYR A 65 16.39 -9.12 -17.49
N LYS A 66 16.45 -9.85 -16.37
CA LYS A 66 17.53 -10.81 -16.08
C LYS A 66 17.44 -12.12 -16.87
N GLY A 67 16.41 -12.30 -17.70
CA GLY A 67 16.21 -13.52 -18.48
C GLY A 67 15.64 -14.69 -17.68
N MET A 68 15.08 -14.44 -16.49
CA MET A 68 14.40 -15.47 -15.69
C MET A 68 12.97 -15.77 -16.17
N GLY A 69 12.52 -15.07 -17.21
CA GLY A 69 11.19 -15.19 -17.79
C GLY A 69 10.11 -14.40 -17.04
N TYR A 70 8.94 -14.31 -17.65
CA TYR A 70 7.72 -13.76 -17.07
C TYR A 70 6.53 -14.57 -17.58
N ALA A 71 5.63 -14.93 -16.68
CA ALA A 71 4.35 -15.51 -17.02
C ALA A 71 3.25 -14.59 -16.52
N HIS A 72 2.33 -14.22 -17.40
CA HIS A 72 1.21 -13.36 -17.02
C HIS A 72 0.33 -14.07 -16.00
N ASP A 73 0.11 -13.40 -14.87
CA ASP A 73 -0.85 -13.75 -13.85
C ASP A 73 -1.91 -12.64 -13.81
N PRO A 74 -3.23 -12.95 -13.90
CA PRO A 74 -4.29 -11.97 -13.78
C PRO A 74 -4.22 -11.06 -12.54
N VAL A 75 -3.57 -11.51 -11.45
CA VAL A 75 -3.31 -10.70 -10.25
C VAL A 75 -2.40 -9.50 -10.56
N THR A 76 -1.50 -9.64 -11.54
CA THR A 76 -0.45 -8.67 -11.86
C THR A 76 -0.86 -7.60 -12.88
N HIS A 77 -2.13 -7.60 -13.31
CA HIS A 77 -2.65 -6.79 -14.42
C HIS A 77 -1.97 -7.10 -15.76
N GLY A 78 -2.20 -6.25 -16.77
CA GLY A 78 -1.72 -6.48 -18.12
C GLY A 78 -0.19 -6.47 -18.27
N PRO A 79 0.36 -7.28 -19.20
CA PRO A 79 1.79 -7.51 -19.39
C PRO A 79 2.59 -6.28 -19.87
N PHE A 80 1.94 -5.26 -20.44
CA PHE A 80 2.62 -4.14 -21.12
C PHE A 80 3.63 -3.43 -20.23
N GLN A 81 3.25 -3.14 -18.97
CA GLN A 81 4.11 -2.44 -18.03
C GLN A 81 5.42 -3.21 -17.79
N PHE A 82 5.36 -4.53 -17.58
CA PHE A 82 6.54 -5.35 -17.29
C PHE A 82 7.56 -5.31 -18.44
N HIS A 83 7.08 -5.36 -19.68
CA HIS A 83 7.94 -5.27 -20.86
C HIS A 83 8.60 -3.90 -21.01
N VAL A 84 7.86 -2.81 -20.80
CA VAL A 84 8.41 -1.46 -20.93
C VAL A 84 9.38 -1.15 -19.78
N LEU A 85 9.13 -1.64 -18.56
CA LEU A 85 10.08 -1.55 -17.45
C LEU A 85 11.35 -2.37 -17.73
N ALA A 86 11.21 -3.60 -18.22
CA ALA A 86 12.37 -4.43 -18.58
C ALA A 86 13.22 -3.76 -19.67
N LEU A 87 12.59 -3.10 -20.65
CA LEU A 87 13.29 -2.28 -21.64
C LEU A 87 13.98 -1.07 -20.98
N ALA A 88 13.34 -0.40 -20.02
CA ALA A 88 13.96 0.70 -19.29
C ALA A 88 15.18 0.23 -18.49
N TYR A 89 15.13 -0.95 -17.86
CA TYR A 89 16.27 -1.55 -17.17
C TYR A 89 17.41 -1.89 -18.12
N PHE A 90 17.09 -2.41 -19.32
CA PHE A 90 18.08 -2.65 -20.36
C PHE A 90 18.78 -1.35 -20.82
N LEU A 91 18.05 -0.23 -20.93
CA LEU A 91 18.59 1.03 -21.41
C LEU A 91 19.32 1.86 -20.33
N PHE A 92 18.86 1.82 -19.09
CA PHE A 92 19.28 2.76 -18.03
C PHE A 92 19.74 2.08 -16.72
N GLY A 93 19.74 0.75 -16.67
CA GLY A 93 20.00 -0.04 -15.46
C GLY A 93 18.77 -0.19 -14.56
N ASP A 94 18.83 -1.15 -13.63
CA ASP A 94 17.75 -1.44 -12.68
C ASP A 94 17.91 -0.60 -11.40
N ASN A 95 17.20 0.52 -11.31
CA ASN A 95 17.18 1.37 -10.13
C ASN A 95 15.83 2.08 -10.01
N ASP A 96 15.59 2.72 -8.85
CA ASP A 96 14.30 3.37 -8.55
C ASP A 96 13.90 4.43 -9.58
N PHE A 97 14.88 5.17 -10.11
CA PHE A 97 14.65 6.17 -11.15
C PHE A 97 14.20 5.50 -12.44
N ALA A 98 14.96 4.53 -12.95
CA ALA A 98 14.68 3.82 -14.19
C ALA A 98 13.32 3.09 -14.18
N SER A 99 12.92 2.53 -13.03
CA SER A 99 11.61 1.90 -12.84
C SER A 99 10.42 2.83 -13.14
N ARG A 100 10.58 4.14 -12.88
CA ARG A 100 9.52 5.15 -13.03
C ARG A 100 9.63 5.95 -14.34
N VAL A 101 10.75 5.85 -15.08
CA VAL A 101 10.95 6.54 -16.36
C VAL A 101 9.83 6.26 -17.37
N PRO A 102 9.34 5.02 -17.55
CA PRO A 102 8.22 4.75 -18.44
C PRO A 102 6.95 5.54 -18.12
N ALA A 103 6.54 5.58 -16.85
CA ALA A 103 5.36 6.34 -16.42
C ALA A 103 5.54 7.84 -16.70
N ALA A 104 6.74 8.38 -16.40
CA ALA A 104 7.10 9.77 -16.66
C ALA A 104 7.02 10.13 -18.15
N LEU A 105 7.57 9.26 -19.02
CA LEU A 105 7.54 9.45 -20.47
C LEU A 105 6.10 9.46 -21.01
N PHE A 106 5.27 8.52 -20.58
CA PHE A 106 3.89 8.42 -21.07
C PHE A 106 3.02 9.59 -20.58
N SER A 107 3.22 10.08 -19.35
CA SER A 107 2.53 11.28 -18.85
C SER A 107 2.94 12.54 -19.63
N VAL A 108 4.24 12.70 -19.95
CA VAL A 108 4.70 13.80 -20.83
C VAL A 108 4.11 13.66 -22.23
N ALA A 109 4.08 12.44 -22.78
CA ALA A 109 3.48 12.18 -24.08
C ALA A 109 1.98 12.50 -24.10
N ALA A 110 1.24 12.23 -23.02
CA ALA A 110 -0.17 12.58 -22.90
C ALA A 110 -0.38 14.10 -22.97
N ILE A 111 0.44 14.90 -22.25
CA ILE A 111 0.40 16.37 -22.31
C ILE A 111 0.67 16.87 -23.73
N ILE A 112 1.71 16.36 -24.38
CA ILE A 112 2.07 16.71 -25.76
C ILE A 112 0.91 16.37 -26.70
N PHE A 113 0.35 15.16 -26.55
CA PHE A 113 -0.76 14.70 -27.37
C PHE A 113 -2.00 15.61 -27.21
N VAL A 114 -2.34 16.03 -25.99
CA VAL A 114 -3.45 16.97 -25.75
C VAL A 114 -3.21 18.30 -26.47
N ILE A 115 -2.01 18.88 -26.36
CA ILE A 115 -1.69 20.18 -26.98
C ILE A 115 -1.84 20.14 -28.50
N PHE A 116 -1.35 19.07 -29.15
CA PHE A 116 -1.31 19.00 -30.61
C PHE A 116 -2.57 18.36 -31.22
N ALA A 117 -3.05 17.24 -30.67
CA ALA A 117 -4.16 16.48 -31.25
C ALA A 117 -5.51 17.16 -30.99
N PHE A 118 -5.72 17.76 -29.81
CA PHE A 118 -7.01 18.36 -29.45
C PHE A 118 -7.17 19.82 -29.90
N LYS A 119 -6.16 20.44 -30.52
CA LYS A 119 -6.21 21.83 -31.03
C LYS A 119 -7.44 22.14 -31.89
N ARG A 120 -7.90 21.15 -32.67
CA ARG A 120 -9.07 21.28 -33.57
C ARG A 120 -10.42 21.16 -32.86
N TYR A 121 -10.44 20.59 -31.65
CA TYR A 121 -11.65 20.34 -30.86
C TYR A 121 -11.77 21.28 -29.65
N LEU A 122 -10.64 21.70 -29.07
CA LEU A 122 -10.55 22.63 -27.96
C LEU A 122 -10.13 24.05 -28.39
N GLY A 123 -9.91 24.30 -29.68
CA GLY A 123 -9.29 25.54 -30.15
C GLY A 123 -7.82 25.67 -29.72
N ARG A 124 -7.14 26.73 -30.17
CA ARG A 124 -5.72 26.96 -29.83
C ARG A 124 -5.53 27.20 -28.33
N ILE A 125 -6.35 28.07 -27.72
CA ILE A 125 -6.20 28.40 -26.30
C ILE A 125 -6.63 27.22 -25.43
N GLY A 126 -7.76 26.57 -25.74
CA GLY A 126 -8.22 25.43 -24.96
C GLY A 126 -7.24 24.26 -24.98
N ALA A 127 -6.54 23.99 -26.09
CA ALA A 127 -5.51 22.96 -26.11
C ALA A 127 -4.28 23.29 -25.24
N LEU A 128 -3.86 24.56 -25.20
CA LEU A 128 -2.81 25.01 -24.27
C LEU A 128 -3.25 24.88 -22.81
N ILE A 129 -4.49 25.28 -22.50
CA ILE A 129 -5.06 25.11 -21.16
C ILE A 129 -5.18 23.63 -20.80
N GLY A 130 -5.56 22.76 -21.74
CA GLY A 130 -5.55 21.31 -21.53
C GLY A 130 -4.17 20.79 -21.16
N GLY A 131 -3.12 21.23 -21.87
CA GLY A 131 -1.74 20.92 -21.52
C GLY A 131 -1.35 21.41 -20.12
N VAL A 132 -1.75 22.63 -19.74
CA VAL A 132 -1.50 23.17 -18.39
C VAL A 132 -2.25 22.37 -17.33
N LEU A 133 -3.53 22.04 -17.55
CA LEU A 133 -4.33 21.27 -16.58
C LEU A 133 -3.75 19.88 -16.35
N PHE A 134 -3.25 19.20 -17.39
CA PHE A 134 -2.55 17.93 -17.25
C PHE A 134 -1.19 18.11 -16.56
N LEU A 135 -0.47 19.21 -16.84
CA LEU A 135 0.79 19.55 -16.18
C LEU A 135 0.61 19.72 -14.67
N ILE A 136 -0.44 20.43 -14.23
CA ILE A 136 -0.66 20.82 -12.82
C ILE A 136 -1.71 19.98 -12.09
N SER A 137 -2.30 18.97 -12.70
CA SER A 137 -3.22 18.04 -12.04
C SER A 137 -2.47 17.23 -10.98
N PRO A 138 -2.90 17.24 -9.70
CA PRO A 138 -2.25 16.43 -8.67
C PRO A 138 -2.30 14.93 -8.98
N PHE A 139 -3.42 14.43 -9.52
CA PHE A 139 -3.53 13.02 -9.88
C PHE A 139 -2.61 12.65 -11.05
N LEU A 140 -2.66 13.41 -12.14
CA LEU A 140 -1.88 13.09 -13.35
C LEU A 140 -0.38 13.28 -13.12
N LEU A 141 0.04 14.28 -12.34
CA LEU A 141 1.44 14.45 -11.97
C LEU A 141 1.92 13.33 -11.03
N PHE A 142 1.14 12.97 -10.01
CA PHE A 142 1.54 11.96 -9.04
C PHE A 142 1.63 10.57 -9.68
N TYR A 143 0.61 10.15 -10.41
CA TYR A 143 0.57 8.85 -11.08
C TYR A 143 1.44 8.79 -12.34
N GLY A 144 1.71 9.92 -12.98
CA GLY A 144 2.73 10.04 -14.01
C GLY A 144 4.17 9.84 -13.49
N ARG A 145 4.36 9.71 -12.18
CA ARG A 145 5.67 9.48 -11.53
C ARG A 145 5.66 8.23 -10.64
N TYR A 146 4.64 7.39 -10.78
CA TYR A 146 4.44 6.19 -9.97
C TYR A 146 4.47 4.95 -10.86
N THR A 147 5.17 3.91 -10.44
CA THR A 147 5.40 2.70 -11.26
C THR A 147 4.16 1.82 -11.31
N ARG A 148 3.14 2.28 -12.04
CA ARG A 148 1.84 1.63 -12.15
C ARG A 148 1.18 1.94 -13.49
N ASN A 149 0.13 1.18 -13.79
CA ASN A 149 -0.50 1.19 -15.10
C ASN A 149 -1.14 2.54 -15.49
N GLU A 150 -1.48 3.39 -14.52
CA GLU A 150 -2.17 4.67 -14.73
C GLU A 150 -1.39 5.64 -15.62
N GLY A 151 -0.05 5.68 -15.51
CA GLY A 151 0.77 6.55 -16.35
C GLY A 151 0.65 6.23 -17.84
N PHE A 152 0.51 4.96 -18.20
CA PHE A 152 0.30 4.52 -19.60
C PHE A 152 -1.14 4.77 -20.05
N ILE A 153 -2.11 4.46 -19.17
CA ILE A 153 -3.53 4.67 -19.47
C ILE A 153 -3.84 6.15 -19.71
N GLU A 154 -3.11 7.08 -19.09
CA GLU A 154 -3.27 8.52 -19.33
C GLU A 154 -3.21 8.86 -20.83
N LEU A 155 -2.16 8.39 -21.52
CA LEU A 155 -1.99 8.59 -22.96
C LEU A 155 -3.05 7.83 -23.76
N PHE A 156 -3.30 6.57 -23.44
CA PHE A 156 -4.25 5.75 -24.19
C PHE A 156 -5.69 6.28 -24.07
N ALA A 157 -6.06 6.84 -22.91
CA ALA A 157 -7.36 7.45 -22.69
C ALA A 157 -7.58 8.68 -23.58
N VAL A 158 -6.61 9.61 -23.64
CA VAL A 158 -6.73 10.78 -24.51
C VAL A 158 -6.70 10.40 -25.99
N MET A 159 -5.96 9.36 -26.36
CA MET A 159 -5.96 8.82 -27.74
C MET A 159 -7.31 8.19 -28.11
N THR A 160 -7.98 7.49 -27.19
CA THR A 160 -9.33 6.94 -27.41
C THR A 160 -10.35 8.05 -27.65
N LEU A 161 -10.36 9.08 -26.78
CA LEU A 161 -11.26 10.22 -26.91
C LEU A 161 -11.02 10.98 -28.22
N TYR A 162 -9.75 11.17 -28.59
CA TYR A 162 -9.36 11.78 -29.86
C TYR A 162 -9.81 10.94 -31.06
N GLY A 163 -9.53 9.63 -31.06
CA GLY A 163 -9.90 8.71 -32.13
C GLY A 163 -11.41 8.69 -32.37
N LEU A 164 -12.20 8.74 -31.30
CA LEU A 164 -13.66 8.85 -31.35
C LEU A 164 -14.13 10.14 -32.03
N LEU A 165 -13.65 11.32 -31.57
CA LEU A 165 -14.00 12.62 -32.16
C LEU A 165 -13.56 12.71 -33.62
N ARG A 166 -12.35 12.22 -33.92
CA ARG A 166 -11.77 12.23 -35.25
C ARG A 166 -12.54 11.33 -36.22
N TYR A 167 -13.05 10.19 -35.77
CA TYR A 167 -13.92 9.36 -36.59
C TYR A 167 -15.26 10.04 -36.88
N PHE A 168 -15.88 10.68 -35.88
CA PHE A 168 -17.11 11.46 -36.09
C PHE A 168 -16.92 12.61 -37.08
N GLU A 169 -15.72 13.21 -37.12
CA GLU A 169 -15.38 14.28 -38.05
C GLU A 169 -15.03 13.77 -39.45
N LYS A 170 -14.05 12.86 -39.57
CA LYS A 170 -13.42 12.51 -40.85
C LYS A 170 -13.93 11.22 -41.49
N ARG A 171 -14.49 10.30 -40.68
CA ARG A 171 -14.97 8.98 -41.11
C ARG A 171 -13.95 8.16 -41.91
N ASP A 172 -12.66 8.32 -41.60
CA ASP A 172 -11.58 7.68 -42.34
C ASP A 172 -11.07 6.38 -41.68
N HIS A 173 -10.31 5.59 -42.45
CA HIS A 173 -9.73 4.33 -41.97
C HIS A 173 -8.67 4.54 -40.88
N PHE A 174 -7.93 5.66 -40.91
CA PHE A 174 -6.92 5.97 -39.90
C PHE A 174 -7.52 6.00 -38.50
N SER A 175 -8.70 6.61 -38.33
CA SER A 175 -9.33 6.68 -37.01
C SER A 175 -9.69 5.28 -36.47
N LEU A 176 -10.14 4.38 -37.36
CA LEU A 176 -10.48 3.01 -36.98
C LEU A 176 -9.23 2.19 -36.62
N TYR A 177 -8.12 2.33 -37.36
CA TYR A 177 -6.86 1.71 -37.00
C TYR A 177 -6.30 2.25 -35.69
N LEU A 178 -6.37 3.57 -35.46
CA LEU A 178 -5.98 4.18 -34.20
C LEU A 178 -6.80 3.62 -33.03
N ILE A 179 -8.13 3.52 -33.19
CA ILE A 179 -9.01 2.93 -32.18
C ILE A 179 -8.61 1.47 -31.93
N ALA A 180 -8.40 0.65 -32.96
CA ALA A 180 -7.98 -0.74 -32.77
C ALA A 180 -6.65 -0.88 -32.01
N VAL A 181 -5.63 -0.10 -32.36
CA VAL A 181 -4.33 -0.10 -31.68
C VAL A 181 -4.47 0.34 -30.23
N VAL A 182 -5.14 1.46 -29.97
CA VAL A 182 -5.27 2.02 -28.62
C VAL A 182 -6.11 1.10 -27.74
N THR A 183 -7.17 0.49 -28.28
CA THR A 183 -7.95 -0.52 -27.55
C THR A 183 -7.06 -1.72 -27.22
N ALA A 184 -6.27 -2.25 -28.16
CA ALA A 184 -5.33 -3.34 -27.86
C ALA A 184 -4.34 -2.96 -26.74
N LEU A 185 -3.75 -1.77 -26.82
CA LEU A 185 -2.82 -1.24 -25.81
C LEU A 185 -3.47 -1.11 -24.43
N GLN A 186 -4.73 -0.66 -24.35
CA GLN A 186 -5.45 -0.67 -23.06
C GLN A 186 -5.63 -2.08 -22.51
N PHE A 187 -6.04 -3.04 -23.35
CA PHE A 187 -6.24 -4.44 -22.94
C PHE A 187 -4.96 -5.15 -22.48
N VAL A 188 -3.79 -4.81 -23.04
CA VAL A 188 -2.50 -5.34 -22.56
C VAL A 188 -1.93 -4.55 -21.38
N THR A 189 -2.57 -3.46 -20.97
CA THR A 189 -2.12 -2.63 -19.83
C THR A 189 -2.93 -2.93 -18.58
N LYS A 190 -4.27 -2.90 -18.66
CA LYS A 190 -5.12 -3.06 -17.47
C LYS A 190 -6.54 -3.47 -17.80
N GLU A 191 -7.18 -4.23 -16.90
CA GLU A 191 -8.57 -4.68 -16.96
C GLU A 191 -9.58 -3.51 -16.99
N VAL A 192 -9.17 -2.31 -16.57
CA VAL A 192 -9.98 -1.09 -16.71
C VAL A 192 -10.36 -0.82 -18.18
N ALA A 193 -9.64 -1.40 -19.16
CA ALA A 193 -10.03 -1.41 -20.57
C ALA A 193 -11.47 -1.88 -20.82
N PHE A 194 -12.00 -2.80 -20.02
CA PHE A 194 -13.40 -3.25 -20.12
C PHE A 194 -14.37 -2.11 -19.83
N ILE A 195 -14.12 -1.31 -18.78
CA ILE A 195 -14.94 -0.14 -18.43
C ILE A 195 -14.83 0.93 -19.51
N TYR A 196 -13.62 1.23 -19.99
CA TYR A 196 -13.41 2.20 -21.08
C TYR A 196 -14.17 1.80 -22.35
N THR A 197 -14.10 0.52 -22.71
CA THR A 197 -14.81 -0.01 -23.88
C THR A 197 -16.33 0.04 -23.68
N ALA A 198 -16.81 -0.26 -22.48
CA ALA A 198 -18.23 -0.13 -22.15
C ALA A 198 -18.70 1.33 -22.23
N GLN A 199 -17.93 2.30 -21.71
CA GLN A 199 -18.24 3.73 -21.84
C GLN A 199 -18.26 4.17 -23.30
N PHE A 200 -17.28 3.73 -24.09
CA PHE A 200 -17.21 4.00 -25.52
C PHE A 200 -18.48 3.52 -26.25
N LEU A 201 -18.85 2.25 -26.03
CA LEU A 201 -20.01 1.63 -26.67
C LEU A 201 -21.32 2.25 -26.18
N LEU A 202 -21.42 2.58 -24.88
CA LEU A 202 -22.60 3.21 -24.30
C LEU A 202 -22.80 4.63 -24.87
N PHE A 203 -21.73 5.41 -24.99
CA PHE A 203 -21.79 6.73 -25.63
C PHE A 203 -22.28 6.63 -27.07
N CYS A 204 -21.69 5.75 -27.87
CA CYS A 204 -22.12 5.52 -29.24
C CYS A 204 -23.56 5.00 -29.30
N GLY A 205 -23.96 4.13 -28.37
CA GLY A 205 -25.32 3.60 -28.28
C GLY A 205 -26.35 4.69 -27.99
N ILE A 206 -26.07 5.59 -27.05
CA ILE A 206 -26.91 6.76 -26.77
C ILE A 206 -27.04 7.63 -28.02
N LEU A 207 -25.92 7.95 -28.68
CA LEU A 207 -25.95 8.75 -29.91
C LEU A 207 -26.74 8.07 -31.03
N LEU A 208 -26.58 6.75 -31.19
CA LEU A 208 -27.35 5.97 -32.16
C LEU A 208 -28.85 6.04 -31.85
N VAL A 209 -29.26 5.92 -30.58
CA VAL A 209 -30.67 6.06 -30.20
C VAL A 209 -31.21 7.45 -30.54
N VAL A 210 -30.43 8.51 -30.33
CA VAL A 210 -30.83 9.88 -30.69
C VAL A 210 -30.91 10.06 -32.22
N ASP A 211 -29.95 9.52 -32.97
CA ASP A 211 -29.96 9.51 -34.45
C ASP A 211 -31.21 8.80 -34.98
N LEU A 212 -31.48 7.58 -34.48
CA LEU A 212 -32.67 6.82 -34.83
C LEU A 212 -33.96 7.56 -34.46
N TRP A 213 -34.03 8.17 -33.28
CA TRP A 213 -35.18 8.95 -32.83
C TRP A 213 -35.51 10.10 -33.79
N LYS A 214 -34.49 10.83 -34.27
CA LYS A 214 -34.69 11.92 -35.24
C LYS A 214 -35.15 11.42 -36.60
N ILE A 215 -34.53 10.37 -37.12
CA ILE A 215 -34.93 9.72 -38.40
C ILE A 215 -36.39 9.25 -38.35
N LEU A 216 -36.85 8.81 -37.17
CA LEU A 216 -38.20 8.28 -37.00
C LEU A 216 -39.25 9.38 -36.74
N GLN A 217 -38.84 10.59 -36.33
CA GLN A 217 -39.74 11.76 -36.21
C GLN A 217 -40.08 12.39 -37.56
N SER A 218 -39.20 12.27 -38.56
CA SER A 218 -39.42 12.87 -39.89
C SER A 218 -40.46 12.12 -40.75
N GLU A 219 -40.90 10.92 -40.37
CA GLU A 219 -41.87 10.11 -41.10
C GLU A 219 -43.12 9.67 -40.30
N LYS A 220 -44.23 9.40 -41.03
CA LYS A 220 -45.63 9.13 -40.57
C LYS A 220 -45.83 8.32 -39.26
N LYS A 221 -47.01 8.55 -38.65
CA LYS A 221 -47.67 7.98 -37.43
C LYS A 221 -47.39 6.50 -37.04
N ASN A 222 -46.99 5.62 -37.97
CA ASN A 222 -46.72 4.21 -37.70
C ASN A 222 -45.32 3.94 -37.11
N ARG A 223 -44.31 4.77 -37.41
CA ARG A 223 -42.94 4.61 -36.87
C ARG A 223 -42.83 5.02 -35.40
N ARG A 224 -43.59 6.04 -34.99
CA ARG A 224 -43.74 6.49 -33.59
C ARG A 224 -44.29 5.38 -32.66
N LYS A 225 -45.14 4.48 -33.18
CA LYS A 225 -45.65 3.32 -32.43
C LYS A 225 -44.56 2.27 -32.16
N SER A 226 -43.66 2.02 -33.12
CA SER A 226 -42.53 1.10 -32.93
C SER A 226 -41.53 1.62 -31.88
N LEU A 227 -41.32 2.94 -31.79
CA LEU A 227 -40.51 3.52 -30.71
C LEU A 227 -41.20 3.44 -29.35
N LEU A 228 -42.49 3.77 -29.27
CA LEU A 228 -43.24 3.60 -28.02
C LEU A 228 -43.20 2.16 -27.53
N LEU A 229 -43.28 1.18 -28.45
CA LEU A 229 -43.11 -0.24 -28.13
C LEU A 229 -41.69 -0.57 -27.65
N LEU A 230 -40.66 -0.01 -28.29
CA LEU A 230 -39.26 -0.16 -27.87
C LEU A 230 -39.04 0.38 -26.46
N PHE A 231 -39.52 1.59 -26.17
CA PHE A 231 -39.39 2.21 -24.84
C PHE A 231 -40.23 1.51 -23.78
N SER A 232 -41.44 1.06 -24.10
CA SER A 232 -42.29 0.34 -23.13
C SER A 232 -41.74 -1.04 -22.81
N THR A 233 -41.19 -1.76 -23.80
CA THR A 233 -40.53 -3.06 -23.58
C THR A 233 -39.19 -2.92 -22.84
N ALA A 234 -38.40 -1.87 -23.14
CA ALA A 234 -37.22 -1.52 -22.35
C ALA A 234 -37.57 -1.18 -20.89
N LEU A 235 -38.62 -0.39 -20.67
CA LEU A 235 -39.08 -0.04 -19.33
C LEU A 235 -39.57 -1.27 -18.57
N LEU A 236 -40.33 -2.16 -19.22
CA LEU A 236 -40.75 -3.44 -18.64
C LEU A 236 -39.55 -4.31 -18.25
N PHE A 237 -38.52 -4.37 -19.09
CA PHE A 237 -37.28 -5.06 -18.78
C PHE A 237 -36.58 -4.48 -17.55
N ILE A 238 -36.40 -3.15 -17.51
CA ILE A 238 -35.75 -2.45 -16.41
C ILE A 238 -36.54 -2.63 -15.11
N ILE A 239 -37.86 -2.49 -15.15
CA ILE A 239 -38.72 -2.73 -13.98
C ILE A 239 -38.59 -4.18 -13.52
N GLY A 240 -38.59 -5.15 -14.44
CA GLY A 240 -38.38 -6.56 -14.13
C GLY A 240 -37.05 -6.80 -13.39
N VAL A 241 -35.94 -6.28 -13.94
CA VAL A 241 -34.61 -6.42 -13.34
C VAL A 241 -34.49 -5.68 -12.01
N MET A 242 -35.08 -4.48 -11.90
CA MET A 242 -35.06 -3.70 -10.66
C MET A 242 -35.85 -4.38 -9.55
N VAL A 243 -37.06 -4.86 -9.85
CA VAL A 243 -37.89 -5.61 -8.89
C VAL A 243 -37.21 -6.92 -8.51
N PHE A 244 -36.57 -7.62 -9.46
CA PHE A 244 -35.77 -8.81 -9.19
C PHE A 244 -34.63 -8.50 -8.21
N SER A 245 -33.85 -7.44 -8.49
CA SER A 245 -32.71 -7.05 -7.67
C SER A 245 -33.12 -6.61 -6.25
N LEU A 246 -34.20 -5.83 -6.13
CA LEU A 246 -34.71 -5.39 -4.83
C LEU A 246 -35.26 -6.56 -4.01
N ASN A 247 -35.96 -7.50 -4.65
CA ASN A 247 -36.48 -8.69 -3.99
C ASN A 247 -35.36 -9.64 -3.56
N ASN A 248 -34.27 -9.74 -4.33
CA ASN A 248 -33.11 -10.57 -3.97
C ASN A 248 -32.24 -9.97 -2.85
N GLN A 249 -32.37 -8.67 -2.57
CA GLN A 249 -31.70 -8.00 -1.44
C GLN A 249 -32.51 -8.07 -0.13
N SER A 250 -33.75 -8.55 -0.18
CA SER A 250 -34.58 -8.79 1.00
C SER A 250 -34.04 -9.97 1.80
N GLU A 251 -34.06 -9.87 3.13
CA GLU A 251 -33.78 -11.01 4.03
C GLU A 251 -34.73 -12.20 3.79
N ASN A 252 -35.94 -11.95 3.26
CA ASN A 252 -36.89 -12.96 2.82
C ASN A 252 -37.45 -12.61 1.43
N PRO A 253 -36.86 -13.14 0.34
CA PRO A 253 -37.34 -12.91 -1.01
C PRO A 253 -38.72 -13.54 -1.22
N ASP A 254 -39.70 -12.77 -1.71
CA ASP A 254 -41.03 -13.29 -2.03
C ASP A 254 -40.97 -14.11 -3.33
N ARG A 255 -41.41 -15.37 -3.29
CA ARG A 255 -41.38 -16.29 -4.46
C ARG A 255 -42.28 -15.85 -5.61
N MET A 256 -43.40 -15.19 -5.32
CA MET A 256 -44.34 -14.69 -6.33
C MET A 256 -43.74 -13.47 -7.04
N ILE A 257 -43.13 -12.56 -6.27
CA ILE A 257 -42.40 -11.39 -6.81
C ILE A 257 -41.16 -11.83 -7.61
N PHE A 258 -40.44 -12.85 -7.13
CA PHE A 258 -39.30 -13.45 -7.83
C PHE A 258 -39.72 -14.00 -9.20
N THR A 259 -40.80 -14.79 -9.25
CA THR A 259 -41.29 -15.37 -10.50
C THR A 259 -41.82 -14.29 -11.45
N ALA A 260 -42.60 -13.32 -10.93
CA ALA A 260 -43.15 -12.23 -11.72
C ALA A 260 -42.05 -11.32 -12.31
N SER A 261 -41.00 -11.04 -11.55
CA SER A 261 -39.87 -10.20 -12.00
C SER A 261 -39.03 -10.88 -13.08
N ILE A 262 -38.82 -12.21 -13.01
CA ILE A 262 -38.21 -12.98 -14.10
C ILE A 262 -39.08 -12.92 -15.35
N VAL A 263 -40.40 -13.16 -15.23
CA VAL A 263 -41.33 -13.13 -16.37
C VAL A 263 -41.36 -11.73 -17.01
N LEU A 264 -41.42 -10.67 -16.21
CA LEU A 264 -41.34 -9.28 -16.68
C LEU A 264 -40.02 -8.98 -17.41
N SER A 265 -38.90 -9.47 -16.87
CA SER A 265 -37.58 -9.33 -17.49
C SER A 265 -37.49 -10.10 -18.81
N VAL A 266 -37.98 -11.33 -18.87
CA VAL A 266 -37.94 -12.13 -20.10
C VAL A 266 -38.85 -11.54 -21.18
N ILE A 267 -40.08 -11.17 -20.83
CA ILE A 267 -41.04 -10.56 -21.77
C ILE A 267 -40.55 -9.18 -22.23
N GLY A 268 -40.09 -8.35 -21.30
CA GLY A 268 -39.52 -7.04 -21.60
C GLY A 268 -38.29 -7.16 -22.50
N GLY A 269 -37.38 -8.08 -22.19
CA GLY A 269 -36.16 -8.33 -22.95
C GLY A 269 -36.43 -8.85 -24.36
N LEU A 270 -37.25 -9.91 -24.51
CA LEU A 270 -37.63 -10.44 -25.82
C LEU A 270 -38.42 -9.41 -26.64
N GLY A 271 -39.33 -8.67 -26.01
CA GLY A 271 -40.06 -7.57 -26.63
C GLY A 271 -39.15 -6.45 -27.10
N PHE A 272 -38.12 -6.12 -26.32
CA PHE A 272 -37.12 -5.11 -26.66
C PHE A 272 -36.25 -5.55 -27.85
N ILE A 273 -35.76 -6.80 -27.84
CA ILE A 273 -35.00 -7.38 -28.95
C ILE A 273 -35.86 -7.40 -30.23
N ALA A 274 -37.11 -7.84 -30.14
CA ALA A 274 -38.03 -7.86 -31.28
C ALA A 274 -38.34 -6.45 -31.80
N ALA A 275 -38.52 -5.48 -30.91
CA ALA A 275 -38.73 -4.08 -31.27
C ALA A 275 -37.49 -3.47 -31.95
N ILE A 276 -36.27 -3.75 -31.46
CA ILE A 276 -35.01 -3.37 -32.11
C ILE A 276 -34.91 -4.02 -33.49
N ALA A 277 -35.10 -5.34 -33.59
CA ALA A 277 -35.00 -6.07 -34.85
C ALA A 277 -35.99 -5.54 -35.90
N GLN A 278 -37.24 -5.29 -35.49
CA GLN A 278 -38.26 -4.70 -36.35
C GLN A 278 -37.89 -3.27 -36.77
N LEU A 279 -37.29 -2.48 -35.88
CA LEU A 279 -36.83 -1.12 -36.18
C LEU A 279 -35.68 -1.14 -37.21
N LEU A 280 -34.67 -2.00 -36.99
CA LEU A 280 -33.50 -2.13 -37.86
C LEU A 280 -33.88 -2.65 -39.25
N LEU A 281 -34.77 -3.65 -39.33
CA LEU A 281 -35.28 -4.18 -40.61
C LEU A 281 -36.08 -3.13 -41.40
N LYS A 282 -36.81 -2.23 -40.73
CA LYS A 282 -37.59 -1.16 -41.37
C LYS A 282 -36.76 0.02 -41.86
N ILE A 283 -35.65 0.34 -41.19
CA ILE A 283 -34.74 1.44 -41.59
C ILE A 283 -33.85 1.02 -42.76
N GLY A 284 -33.54 -0.28 -42.86
CA GLY A 284 -32.67 -0.80 -43.91
C GLY A 284 -31.19 -0.76 -43.53
N TRP A 285 -30.46 -1.82 -43.90
CA TRP A 285 -29.07 -2.02 -43.48
C TRP A 285 -28.09 -1.03 -44.11
N LEU A 286 -28.35 -0.57 -45.34
CA LEU A 286 -27.52 0.41 -46.02
C LEU A 286 -27.55 1.75 -45.28
N SER A 287 -28.74 2.20 -44.88
CA SER A 287 -28.97 3.43 -44.13
C SER A 287 -28.33 3.41 -42.73
N LEU A 288 -28.30 2.26 -42.06
CA LEU A 288 -27.62 2.12 -40.76
C LEU A 288 -26.08 2.23 -40.90
N ARG A 289 -25.50 1.75 -42.00
CA ARG A 289 -24.06 1.84 -42.27
C ARG A 289 -23.57 3.25 -42.55
N GLU A 290 -24.46 4.20 -42.81
CA GLU A 290 -24.11 5.61 -42.94
C GLU A 290 -23.95 6.31 -41.57
N LEU A 291 -24.48 5.70 -40.50
CA LEU A 291 -24.40 6.25 -39.15
C LEU A 291 -23.04 5.96 -38.51
N PRO A 292 -22.24 6.98 -38.14
CA PRO A 292 -20.91 6.77 -37.58
C PRO A 292 -20.96 6.03 -36.23
N ALA A 293 -21.94 6.32 -35.38
CA ALA A 293 -22.12 5.66 -34.09
C ALA A 293 -22.40 4.15 -34.26
N PHE A 294 -23.22 3.76 -35.24
CA PHE A 294 -23.48 2.35 -35.56
C PHE A 294 -22.20 1.63 -36.01
N ASN A 295 -21.44 2.25 -36.92
CA ASN A 295 -20.18 1.70 -37.41
C ASN A 295 -19.18 1.45 -36.27
N LEU A 296 -19.05 2.39 -35.34
CA LEU A 296 -18.16 2.23 -34.17
C LEU A 296 -18.61 1.11 -33.23
N ILE A 297 -19.92 0.97 -32.99
CA ILE A 297 -20.47 -0.11 -32.16
C ILE A 297 -20.17 -1.47 -32.78
N VAL A 298 -20.44 -1.64 -34.08
CA VAL A 298 -20.17 -2.90 -34.78
C VAL A 298 -18.68 -3.20 -34.81
N PHE A 299 -17.86 -2.19 -35.09
CA PHE A 299 -16.40 -2.34 -35.16
C PHE A 299 -15.78 -2.75 -33.83
N VAL A 300 -15.95 -1.92 -32.78
CA VAL A 300 -15.36 -2.15 -31.46
C VAL A 300 -16.00 -3.37 -30.81
N GLY A 301 -17.33 -3.51 -30.93
CA GLY A 301 -18.06 -4.66 -30.39
C GLY A 301 -17.60 -5.98 -30.98
N ALA A 302 -17.39 -6.06 -32.30
CA ALA A 302 -16.83 -7.26 -32.93
C ALA A 302 -15.38 -7.49 -32.49
N LEU A 303 -14.56 -6.45 -32.42
CA LEU A 303 -13.14 -6.56 -32.06
C LEU A 303 -12.92 -7.17 -30.66
N ILE A 304 -13.73 -6.73 -29.70
CA ILE A 304 -13.61 -7.09 -28.27
C ILE A 304 -14.48 -8.30 -27.86
N LEU A 305 -15.31 -8.83 -28.77
CA LEU A 305 -16.24 -9.91 -28.44
C LEU A 305 -15.54 -11.15 -27.83
N PRO A 306 -14.38 -11.60 -28.32
CA PRO A 306 -13.67 -12.74 -27.71
C PRO A 306 -13.18 -12.47 -26.29
N GLN A 307 -12.89 -11.22 -25.93
CA GLN A 307 -12.47 -10.80 -24.58
C GLN A 307 -13.61 -10.88 -23.56
N LEU A 308 -14.86 -11.06 -24.02
CA LEU A 308 -16.04 -11.22 -23.16
C LEU A 308 -16.31 -12.69 -22.79
N THR A 309 -15.42 -13.63 -23.15
CA THR A 309 -15.61 -15.08 -22.93
C THR A 309 -15.90 -15.47 -21.48
N ALA A 310 -15.36 -14.75 -20.49
CA ALA A 310 -15.61 -15.07 -19.09
C ALA A 310 -17.09 -14.89 -18.68
N PHE A 311 -17.86 -14.02 -19.35
CA PHE A 311 -19.28 -13.82 -19.04
C PHE A 311 -20.15 -15.05 -19.29
N PRO A 312 -20.21 -15.64 -20.51
CA PRO A 312 -21.01 -16.84 -20.75
C PRO A 312 -20.54 -18.03 -19.92
N VAL A 313 -19.25 -18.15 -19.61
CA VAL A 313 -18.69 -19.20 -18.74
C VAL A 313 -19.23 -19.07 -17.30
N LYS A 314 -19.16 -17.87 -16.72
CA LYS A 314 -19.70 -17.61 -15.37
C LYS A 314 -21.24 -17.77 -15.34
N LEU A 315 -21.94 -17.36 -16.40
CA LEU A 315 -23.40 -17.47 -16.53
C LEU A 315 -23.93 -18.90 -16.46
N ILE A 316 -23.16 -19.89 -16.94
CA ILE A 316 -23.53 -21.31 -16.86
C ILE A 316 -23.01 -22.01 -15.59
N GLY A 317 -22.41 -21.25 -14.67
CA GLY A 317 -21.91 -21.74 -13.38
C GLY A 317 -20.51 -22.38 -13.43
N TRP A 318 -19.74 -22.18 -14.50
CA TRP A 318 -18.34 -22.63 -14.56
C TRP A 318 -17.39 -21.53 -14.08
N ASP A 319 -16.27 -21.93 -13.48
CA ASP A 319 -15.24 -21.01 -13.03
C ASP A 319 -14.35 -20.58 -14.21
N PRO A 320 -14.34 -19.29 -14.62
CA PRO A 320 -13.44 -18.81 -15.66
C PRO A 320 -11.96 -18.84 -15.25
N LEU A 321 -11.63 -19.07 -13.98
CA LEU A 321 -10.27 -19.19 -13.45
C LEU A 321 -9.79 -20.65 -13.34
N ASP A 322 -10.59 -21.63 -13.77
CA ASP A 322 -10.16 -23.03 -13.85
C ASP A 322 -9.20 -23.26 -15.03
N TYR A 323 -7.90 -23.18 -14.75
CA TYR A 323 -6.82 -23.46 -15.70
C TYR A 323 -6.43 -24.94 -15.79
N SER A 324 -7.23 -25.86 -15.23
CA SER A 324 -7.03 -27.29 -15.48
C SER A 324 -7.21 -27.62 -16.98
N ALA A 325 -6.67 -28.75 -17.44
CA ALA A 325 -6.86 -29.17 -18.83
C ALA A 325 -8.35 -29.26 -19.23
N GLN A 326 -9.22 -29.67 -18.30
CA GLN A 326 -10.67 -29.72 -18.52
C GLN A 326 -11.31 -28.34 -18.52
N GLY A 327 -10.93 -27.46 -17.58
CA GLY A 327 -11.42 -26.07 -17.51
C GLY A 327 -11.04 -25.24 -18.74
N MET A 328 -9.79 -25.38 -19.21
CA MET A 328 -9.33 -24.74 -20.44
C MET A 328 -10.07 -25.24 -21.68
N LEU A 329 -10.36 -26.54 -21.78
CA LEU A 329 -11.13 -27.08 -22.91
C LEU A 329 -12.58 -26.58 -22.93
N ARG A 330 -13.24 -26.58 -21.76
CA ARG A 330 -14.59 -26.04 -21.58
C ARG A 330 -14.68 -24.58 -21.98
N THR A 331 -13.75 -23.76 -21.50
CA THR A 331 -13.72 -22.33 -21.78
C THR A 331 -13.29 -22.02 -23.23
N GLY A 332 -12.38 -22.83 -23.78
CA GLY A 332 -11.91 -22.72 -25.15
C GLY A 332 -13.03 -22.87 -26.19
N ILE A 333 -14.08 -23.66 -25.90
CA ILE A 333 -15.26 -23.79 -26.76
C ILE A 333 -16.00 -22.45 -26.89
N PHE A 334 -16.27 -21.79 -25.75
CA PHE A 334 -16.94 -20.47 -25.75
C PHE A 334 -16.08 -19.41 -26.46
N LEU A 335 -14.77 -19.44 -26.21
CA LEU A 335 -13.83 -18.55 -26.90
C LEU A 335 -13.91 -18.75 -28.43
N ALA A 336 -13.85 -20.00 -28.90
CA ALA A 336 -13.92 -20.30 -30.33
C ALA A 336 -15.24 -19.82 -30.95
N ILE A 337 -16.37 -20.04 -30.26
CA ILE A 337 -17.69 -19.57 -30.72
C ILE A 337 -17.71 -18.04 -30.85
N LEU A 338 -17.30 -17.32 -29.80
CA LEU A 338 -17.29 -15.85 -29.82
C LEU A 338 -16.31 -15.29 -30.85
N PHE A 339 -15.17 -15.97 -31.07
CA PHE A 339 -14.20 -15.60 -32.10
C PHE A 339 -14.77 -15.79 -33.51
N VAL A 340 -15.46 -16.90 -33.78
CA VAL A 340 -16.15 -17.12 -35.07
C VAL A 340 -17.24 -16.06 -35.29
N ILE A 341 -18.05 -15.77 -34.27
CA ILE A 341 -19.09 -14.72 -34.35
C ILE A 341 -18.46 -13.35 -34.65
N SER A 342 -17.36 -13.00 -33.97
CA SER A 342 -16.60 -11.78 -34.21
C SER A 342 -16.15 -11.68 -35.68
N LEU A 343 -15.56 -12.74 -36.22
CA LEU A 343 -15.15 -12.80 -37.62
C LEU A 343 -16.32 -12.68 -38.60
N LEU A 344 -17.45 -13.32 -38.32
CA LEU A 344 -18.65 -13.24 -39.16
C LEU A 344 -19.23 -11.83 -39.19
N ILE A 345 -19.33 -11.16 -38.03
CA ILE A 345 -19.77 -9.76 -37.95
C ILE A 345 -18.80 -8.84 -38.71
N GLY A 346 -17.50 -9.02 -38.50
CA GLY A 346 -16.47 -8.24 -39.17
C GLY A 346 -16.42 -8.45 -40.69
N TYR A 347 -16.61 -9.69 -41.14
CA TYR A 347 -16.73 -10.05 -42.55
C TYR A 347 -17.95 -9.40 -43.19
N TRP A 348 -19.08 -9.39 -42.49
CA TRP A 348 -20.31 -8.74 -42.92
C TRP A 348 -20.18 -7.21 -43.00
N TRP A 349 -19.54 -6.56 -42.02
CA TRP A 349 -19.47 -5.10 -41.92
C TRP A 349 -18.54 -4.45 -42.97
N TYR A 350 -17.22 -4.62 -42.84
CA TYR A 350 -16.21 -4.17 -43.82
C TYR A 350 -15.00 -5.13 -43.84
N ARG A 351 -15.15 -6.28 -44.52
CA ARG A 351 -14.20 -7.40 -44.49
C ARG A 351 -12.71 -7.03 -44.49
N LYS A 352 -12.24 -6.26 -45.47
CA LYS A 352 -10.79 -5.96 -45.63
C LYS A 352 -10.28 -5.03 -44.53
N LEU A 353 -11.10 -4.07 -44.13
CA LEU A 353 -10.77 -3.09 -43.10
C LEU A 353 -10.74 -3.77 -41.72
N PHE A 354 -11.80 -4.51 -41.41
CA PHE A 354 -11.91 -5.25 -40.14
C PHE A 354 -10.80 -6.29 -39.99
N LEU A 355 -10.53 -7.11 -41.00
CA LEU A 355 -9.48 -8.14 -40.89
C LEU A 355 -8.10 -7.53 -40.64
N LYS A 356 -7.77 -6.39 -41.27
CA LYS A 356 -6.52 -5.66 -41.00
C LYS A 356 -6.47 -5.09 -39.57
N ALA A 357 -7.57 -4.50 -39.11
CA ALA A 357 -7.66 -3.94 -37.77
C ALA A 357 -7.63 -5.02 -36.67
N ALA A 358 -8.33 -6.13 -36.89
CA ALA A 358 -8.31 -7.29 -36.03
C ALA A 358 -6.91 -7.93 -35.98
N ALA A 359 -6.25 -8.09 -37.14
CA ALA A 359 -4.87 -8.56 -37.17
C ALA A 359 -3.93 -7.65 -36.35
N LEU A 360 -4.06 -6.33 -36.49
CA LEU A 360 -3.28 -5.36 -35.72
C LEU A 360 -3.55 -5.44 -34.22
N PHE A 361 -4.82 -5.53 -33.83
CA PHE A 361 -5.24 -5.68 -32.43
C PHE A 361 -4.68 -6.97 -31.82
N TYR A 362 -4.92 -8.12 -32.46
CA TYR A 362 -4.51 -9.43 -31.95
C TYR A 362 -3.00 -9.62 -32.03
N LEU A 363 -2.30 -9.00 -32.98
CA LEU A 363 -0.83 -9.00 -33.01
C LEU A 363 -0.26 -8.36 -31.75
N ILE A 364 -0.73 -7.17 -31.38
CA ILE A 364 -0.30 -6.49 -30.15
C ILE A 364 -0.68 -7.34 -28.94
N PHE A 365 -1.94 -7.76 -28.86
CA PHE A 365 -2.47 -8.52 -27.73
C PHE A 365 -1.69 -9.82 -27.49
N VAL A 366 -1.56 -10.67 -28.52
CA VAL A 366 -0.88 -11.97 -28.42
C VAL A 366 0.58 -11.76 -28.08
N THR A 367 1.27 -10.80 -28.71
CA THR A 367 2.70 -10.57 -28.47
C THR A 367 2.98 -10.28 -27.00
N PHE A 368 2.24 -9.36 -26.38
CA PHE A 368 2.48 -9.01 -24.97
C PHE A 368 2.01 -10.12 -24.01
N TYR A 369 0.81 -10.67 -24.19
CA TYR A 369 0.31 -11.71 -23.28
C TYR A 369 1.09 -13.00 -23.35
N THR A 370 1.66 -13.35 -24.52
CA THR A 370 2.53 -14.53 -24.64
C THR A 370 3.99 -14.25 -24.31
N THR A 371 4.31 -13.05 -23.79
CA THR A 371 5.68 -12.63 -23.47
C THR A 371 6.60 -12.82 -24.68
N PHE A 372 6.20 -12.27 -25.84
CA PHE A 372 6.88 -12.46 -27.13
C PHE A 372 6.99 -13.94 -27.53
N PHE A 373 5.88 -14.68 -27.40
CA PHE A 373 5.74 -16.10 -27.76
C PHE A 373 6.56 -17.09 -26.89
N SER A 374 7.17 -16.64 -25.79
CA SER A 374 7.86 -17.51 -24.84
C SER A 374 6.90 -18.22 -23.86
N ASN A 375 5.67 -17.72 -23.70
CA ASN A 375 4.65 -18.26 -22.80
C ASN A 375 3.27 -18.38 -23.50
N GLY A 376 2.99 -19.51 -24.12
CA GLY A 376 1.72 -19.73 -24.84
C GLY A 376 0.46 -19.66 -23.95
N GLN A 377 0.55 -20.05 -22.67
CA GLN A 377 -0.60 -20.02 -21.75
C GLN A 377 -1.09 -18.59 -21.48
N GLY A 378 -0.18 -17.62 -21.57
CA GLY A 378 -0.47 -16.20 -21.39
C GLY A 378 -1.66 -15.71 -22.24
N PHE A 379 -1.85 -16.25 -23.45
CA PHE A 379 -3.00 -15.94 -24.30
C PHE A 379 -4.36 -16.22 -23.63
N PHE A 380 -4.49 -17.38 -22.98
CA PHE A 380 -5.74 -17.76 -22.29
C PHE A 380 -5.93 -16.97 -21.00
N THR A 381 -4.86 -16.80 -20.22
CA THR A 381 -4.91 -15.98 -18.99
C THR A 381 -5.25 -14.51 -19.29
N GLY A 382 -4.88 -13.98 -20.46
CA GLY A 382 -5.23 -12.63 -20.88
C GLY A 382 -6.66 -12.47 -21.38
N ILE A 383 -7.14 -13.38 -22.23
CA ILE A 383 -8.51 -13.28 -22.79
C ILE A 383 -9.57 -13.64 -21.74
N ILE A 384 -9.33 -14.70 -20.99
CA ILE A 384 -10.30 -15.28 -20.05
C ILE A 384 -9.94 -14.85 -18.63
N GLY A 385 -8.69 -15.07 -18.23
CA GLY A 385 -8.24 -14.88 -16.85
C GLY A 385 -8.37 -13.44 -16.35
N SER A 386 -7.99 -12.45 -17.17
CA SER A 386 -8.09 -11.04 -16.80
C SER A 386 -9.52 -10.61 -16.47
N LEU A 387 -10.50 -10.98 -17.31
CA LEU A 387 -11.91 -10.67 -17.02
C LEU A 387 -12.47 -11.54 -15.88
N GLY A 388 -12.12 -12.84 -15.84
CA GLY A 388 -12.54 -13.76 -14.79
C GLY A 388 -12.09 -13.31 -13.40
N TYR A 389 -10.83 -12.88 -13.28
CA TYR A 389 -10.24 -12.35 -12.05
C TYR A 389 -10.86 -11.00 -11.68
N TRP A 390 -11.04 -10.10 -12.66
CA TRP A 390 -11.72 -8.83 -12.41
C TRP A 390 -13.14 -9.03 -11.85
N LEU A 391 -13.89 -10.02 -12.37
CA LEU A 391 -15.21 -10.38 -11.88
C LEU A 391 -15.20 -10.99 -10.47
N SER A 392 -14.18 -11.77 -10.10
CA SER A 392 -14.06 -12.32 -8.75
C SER A 392 -13.66 -11.26 -7.73
N GLN A 393 -12.83 -10.28 -8.11
CA GLN A 393 -12.42 -9.18 -7.22
C GLN A 393 -13.58 -8.27 -6.79
N GLN A 394 -14.65 -8.16 -7.60
CA GLN A 394 -15.84 -7.39 -7.21
C GLN A 394 -16.52 -7.94 -5.94
N GLU A 395 -16.34 -9.24 -5.64
CA GLU A 395 -16.94 -9.91 -4.47
C GLU A 395 -16.11 -9.70 -3.19
N VAL A 396 -14.81 -9.38 -3.31
CA VAL A 396 -13.86 -9.26 -2.17
C VAL A 396 -13.88 -7.85 -1.52
N GLN A 397 -14.36 -6.82 -2.23
CA GLN A 397 -14.50 -5.42 -1.74
C GLN A 397 -13.28 -4.85 -0.99
N ARG A 398 -12.07 -5.07 -1.49
CA ARG A 398 -10.84 -4.54 -0.86
C ARG A 398 -10.93 -3.01 -0.70
N GLY A 399 -10.72 -2.53 0.53
CA GLY A 399 -10.67 -1.11 0.88
C GLY A 399 -11.97 -0.48 1.39
N GLY A 400 -13.14 -1.12 1.25
CA GLY A 400 -14.39 -0.70 1.92
C GLY A 400 -14.88 0.74 1.68
N GLN A 401 -14.37 1.43 0.64
CA GLN A 401 -14.62 2.87 0.50
C GLN A 401 -16.09 3.19 0.20
N PRO A 402 -16.62 4.31 0.75
CA PRO A 402 -18.02 4.69 0.56
C PRO A 402 -18.29 5.15 -0.88
N PHE A 403 -19.56 5.11 -1.31
CA PHE A 403 -19.95 5.50 -2.68
C PHE A 403 -19.55 6.96 -3.02
N TYR A 404 -19.50 7.85 -2.03
CA TYR A 404 -19.16 9.27 -2.19
C TYR A 404 -17.65 9.55 -2.21
N TYR A 405 -16.80 8.52 -2.11
CA TYR A 405 -15.35 8.65 -1.98
C TYR A 405 -14.71 9.52 -3.08
N TYR A 406 -14.99 9.24 -4.36
CA TYR A 406 -14.42 10.02 -5.45
C TYR A 406 -15.04 11.43 -5.54
N GLY A 407 -16.37 11.51 -5.55
CA GLY A 407 -17.11 12.75 -5.84
C GLY A 407 -17.06 13.80 -4.73
N MET A 408 -17.04 13.37 -3.46
CA MET A 408 -17.09 14.28 -2.31
C MET A 408 -15.77 14.40 -1.55
N ILE A 409 -14.84 13.43 -1.67
CA ILE A 409 -13.56 13.47 -0.97
C ILE A 409 -12.43 13.79 -1.94
N LEU A 410 -12.12 12.91 -2.89
CA LEU A 410 -10.93 13.02 -3.73
C LEU A 410 -10.98 14.19 -4.73
N ILE A 411 -12.05 14.30 -5.53
CA ILE A 411 -12.16 15.35 -6.57
C ILE A 411 -12.13 16.76 -5.96
N PRO A 412 -12.87 17.08 -4.87
CA PRO A 412 -12.79 18.39 -4.24
C PRO A 412 -11.43 18.73 -3.61
N LEU A 413 -10.68 17.72 -3.15
CA LEU A 413 -9.36 17.91 -2.53
C LEU A 413 -8.24 18.17 -3.54
N TYR A 414 -8.36 17.64 -4.77
CA TYR A 414 -7.26 17.63 -5.74
C TYR A 414 -7.60 18.24 -7.11
N GLU A 415 -8.85 18.18 -7.58
CA GLU A 415 -9.25 18.57 -8.96
C GLU A 415 -10.25 19.74 -9.00
N PHE A 416 -10.18 20.64 -8.02
CA PHE A 416 -11.14 21.74 -7.89
C PHE A 416 -11.10 22.74 -9.06
N LEU A 417 -9.96 22.95 -9.73
CA LEU A 417 -9.91 23.79 -10.94
C LEU A 417 -10.62 23.12 -12.11
N SER A 418 -10.42 21.80 -12.29
CA SER A 418 -11.07 21.00 -13.32
C SER A 418 -12.60 20.98 -13.11
N VAL A 419 -13.05 20.91 -11.86
CA VAL A 419 -14.49 21.06 -11.52
C VAL A 419 -15.00 22.45 -11.89
N ALA A 420 -14.32 23.52 -11.45
CA ALA A 420 -14.73 24.89 -11.73
C ALA A 420 -14.78 25.19 -13.24
N GLY A 421 -13.76 24.74 -13.99
CA GLY A 421 -13.72 24.86 -15.44
C GLY A 421 -14.82 24.06 -16.14
N THR A 422 -15.15 22.86 -15.63
CA THR A 422 -16.26 22.05 -16.16
C THR A 422 -17.62 22.71 -15.92
N ILE A 423 -17.84 23.33 -14.75
CA ILE A 423 -19.04 24.13 -14.48
C ILE A 423 -19.13 25.31 -15.47
N ALA A 424 -18.01 25.99 -15.73
CA ALA A 424 -17.95 27.05 -16.74
C ALA A 424 -18.29 26.50 -18.14
N ALA A 425 -17.78 25.34 -18.50
CA ALA A 425 -18.09 24.66 -19.76
C ALA A 425 -19.59 24.38 -19.90
N ILE A 426 -20.22 23.79 -18.87
CA ILE A 426 -21.66 23.50 -18.86
C ILE A 426 -22.47 24.81 -18.97
N TYR A 427 -22.06 25.87 -18.26
CA TYR A 427 -22.72 27.17 -18.32
C TYR A 427 -22.70 27.74 -19.74
N PHE A 428 -21.53 27.77 -20.39
CA PHE A 428 -21.39 28.30 -21.74
C PHE A 428 -22.11 27.42 -22.77
N ALA A 429 -21.98 26.11 -22.67
CA ALA A 429 -22.65 25.19 -23.58
C ALA A 429 -24.18 25.26 -23.46
N SER A 430 -24.72 25.37 -22.25
CA SER A 430 -26.16 25.56 -22.02
C SER A 430 -26.64 26.91 -22.55
N LYS A 431 -25.91 27.99 -22.23
CA LYS A 431 -26.29 29.35 -22.64
C LYS A 431 -26.30 29.54 -24.15
N TYR A 432 -25.37 28.88 -24.85
CA TYR A 432 -25.18 29.05 -26.28
C TYR A 432 -25.61 27.83 -27.12
N HIS A 433 -26.16 26.79 -26.48
CA HIS A 433 -26.58 25.53 -27.13
C HIS A 433 -25.44 24.81 -27.89
N LYS A 434 -24.25 24.74 -27.28
CA LYS A 434 -22.99 24.29 -27.92
C LYS A 434 -22.42 22.99 -27.36
N PHE A 435 -23.29 22.11 -26.86
CA PHE A 435 -22.91 20.73 -26.56
C PHE A 435 -22.37 19.98 -27.79
N PHE A 436 -22.79 20.43 -28.99
CA PHE A 436 -22.34 19.97 -30.29
C PHE A 436 -21.74 21.17 -31.05
N GLN A 437 -20.52 21.03 -31.57
CA GLN A 437 -19.78 22.16 -32.17
C GLN A 437 -18.99 21.74 -33.40
N LYS A 438 -18.75 22.67 -34.33
CA LYS A 438 -17.88 22.43 -35.49
C LYS A 438 -16.42 22.44 -35.05
N PRO A 439 -15.58 21.50 -35.51
CA PRO A 439 -14.14 21.54 -35.26
C PRO A 439 -13.55 22.82 -35.86
N CYS A 440 -12.85 23.61 -35.06
CA CYS A 440 -12.31 24.90 -35.46
C CYS A 440 -11.04 25.22 -34.67
N LEU A 441 -10.21 26.13 -35.22
CA LEU A 441 -8.99 26.58 -34.53
C LEU A 441 -9.28 27.65 -33.47
N VAL A 442 -10.39 28.39 -33.62
CA VAL A 442 -10.86 29.41 -32.68
C VAL A 442 -12.24 28.99 -32.19
N LEU A 443 -12.36 28.62 -30.92
CA LEU A 443 -13.64 28.20 -30.33
C LEU A 443 -14.68 29.31 -30.47
N SER A 444 -14.32 30.57 -30.20
CA SER A 444 -15.27 31.70 -30.19
C SER A 444 -15.93 31.97 -31.55
N GLU A 445 -15.24 31.78 -32.68
CA GLU A 445 -15.80 31.96 -34.02
C GLU A 445 -16.99 31.02 -34.28
N SER A 446 -16.93 29.81 -33.73
CA SER A 446 -18.06 28.87 -33.82
C SER A 446 -19.33 29.44 -33.18
N PHE A 447 -19.23 30.38 -32.23
CA PHE A 447 -20.35 31.01 -31.54
C PHE A 447 -20.85 32.28 -32.26
N GLU A 448 -19.99 33.00 -32.98
CA GLU A 448 -20.40 34.21 -33.73
C GLU A 448 -21.15 33.88 -35.02
N ASN A 449 -20.73 32.83 -35.73
CA ASN A 449 -21.41 32.41 -36.96
C ASN A 449 -22.86 31.93 -36.71
N ASP A 450 -23.16 31.37 -35.54
CA ASP A 450 -24.52 30.93 -35.17
C ASP A 450 -25.45 32.11 -34.73
N LYS A 451 -24.94 33.36 -34.64
CA LYS A 451 -25.76 34.56 -34.35
C LYS A 451 -26.33 35.25 -35.59
N LYS A 452 -25.87 34.91 -36.80
CA LYS A 452 -26.50 35.44 -38.02
C LYS A 452 -27.91 34.88 -38.13
N ASN A 453 -28.87 35.75 -38.42
CA ASN A 453 -30.28 35.40 -38.48
C ASN A 453 -30.51 34.38 -39.61
N PRO A 454 -31.34 33.33 -39.47
CA PRO A 454 -31.60 32.38 -40.55
C PRO A 454 -32.19 33.03 -41.82
N ASP A 455 -32.73 34.25 -41.69
CA ASP A 455 -33.27 35.03 -42.80
C ASP A 455 -32.18 35.68 -43.67
N ASP A 456 -30.95 35.87 -43.15
CA ASP A 456 -29.83 36.44 -43.93
C ASP A 456 -29.17 35.41 -44.86
N GLU A 457 -29.40 34.10 -44.65
CA GLU A 457 -28.93 33.03 -45.55
C GLU A 457 -29.81 32.84 -46.80
N LYS A 458 -30.93 33.59 -46.93
CA LYS A 458 -31.79 33.55 -48.12
C LYS A 458 -31.47 34.60 -49.19
N ALA A 459 -30.45 35.44 -49.00
CA ALA A 459 -29.95 36.28 -50.07
C ALA A 459 -29.05 35.46 -51.00
N VAL A 460 -29.69 34.73 -51.92
CA VAL A 460 -29.05 34.18 -53.10
C VAL A 460 -28.49 35.34 -53.92
N VAL A 461 -27.19 35.58 -53.81
CA VAL A 461 -26.45 36.33 -54.84
C VAL A 461 -26.25 35.37 -56.00
N GLU A 462 -26.94 35.64 -57.11
CA GLU A 462 -26.65 34.99 -58.40
C GLU A 462 -25.15 35.14 -58.72
N PRO A 463 -24.48 34.10 -59.23
CA PRO A 463 -23.09 34.22 -59.62
C PRO A 463 -23.00 35.08 -60.89
N GLU A 464 -22.69 36.37 -60.72
CA GLU A 464 -22.24 37.21 -61.82
C GLU A 464 -20.96 36.60 -62.42
N LYS A 465 -21.08 36.21 -63.69
CA LYS A 465 -19.95 35.88 -64.56
C LYS A 465 -19.04 37.11 -64.71
N PHE A 466 -17.80 36.98 -64.29
CA PHE A 466 -16.69 37.83 -64.73
C PHE A 466 -15.42 36.97 -64.95
N PRO A 467 -14.49 37.43 -65.82
CA PRO A 467 -13.86 36.60 -66.82
C PRO A 467 -12.48 36.07 -66.41
N ASN A 468 -12.01 35.08 -67.16
CA ASN A 468 -10.64 34.60 -67.19
C ASN A 468 -9.59 35.73 -67.05
N VAL A 469 -8.86 35.73 -65.93
CA VAL A 469 -7.57 36.41 -65.81
C VAL A 469 -6.52 35.39 -65.39
N LYS A 470 -5.45 35.36 -66.18
CA LYS A 470 -4.34 34.42 -66.16
C LYS A 470 -3.54 34.45 -64.86
N ASN A 471 -3.02 33.28 -64.54
CA ASN A 471 -1.92 32.95 -63.63
C ASN A 471 -0.89 34.08 -63.44
N GLU A 472 -0.66 34.45 -62.17
CA GLU A 472 0.68 34.77 -61.68
C GLU A 472 0.94 34.02 -60.36
N THR A 473 2.05 33.32 -60.38
CA THR A 473 2.62 32.42 -59.38
C THR A 473 3.02 33.15 -58.10
N VAL A 474 2.53 32.66 -56.95
CA VAL A 474 3.18 32.86 -55.64
C VAL A 474 3.45 31.46 -55.08
N THR A 475 4.74 31.12 -55.04
CA THR A 475 5.31 29.89 -54.47
C THR A 475 5.20 29.90 -52.94
N GLU A 476 4.41 28.97 -52.38
CA GLU A 476 4.53 28.52 -50.99
C GLU A 476 5.51 27.33 -50.92
N PRO A 477 6.25 27.15 -49.81
CA PRO A 477 7.33 26.18 -49.72
C PRO A 477 6.81 24.74 -49.64
N ASP A 478 7.40 23.88 -50.45
CA ASP A 478 7.15 22.44 -50.54
C ASP A 478 7.20 21.76 -49.17
N SER A 479 6.08 21.13 -48.78
CA SER A 479 6.04 20.18 -47.68
C SER A 479 5.70 18.79 -48.25
N ILE A 480 6.42 17.79 -47.75
CA ILE A 480 6.52 16.38 -48.18
C ILE A 480 5.20 15.59 -47.99
N LEU A 481 4.04 16.26 -47.98
CA LEU A 481 2.71 15.67 -47.72
C LEU A 481 1.74 15.82 -48.89
N GLN A 482 2.18 16.29 -50.07
CA GLN A 482 1.32 16.43 -51.25
C GLN A 482 1.38 15.27 -52.25
N GLU A 483 2.42 14.44 -52.24
CA GLU A 483 2.49 13.26 -53.13
C GLU A 483 1.49 12.15 -52.75
N GLU A 484 0.94 12.18 -51.53
CA GLU A 484 -0.10 11.22 -51.10
C GLU A 484 -1.53 11.63 -51.50
N LYS A 485 -1.74 12.87 -51.97
CA LYS A 485 -3.06 13.33 -52.44
C LYS A 485 -3.33 13.02 -53.90
N ALA A 486 -2.31 12.75 -54.72
CA ALA A 486 -2.46 12.61 -56.17
C ALA A 486 -2.58 11.15 -56.67
N SER A 487 -2.40 10.14 -55.80
CA SER A 487 -2.48 8.71 -56.20
C SER A 487 -3.62 7.92 -55.57
N PHE A 488 -4.53 8.55 -54.80
CA PHE A 488 -5.51 7.82 -53.99
C PHE A 488 -6.98 8.22 -54.17
N GLU A 489 -7.30 9.11 -55.13
CA GLU A 489 -8.68 9.49 -55.44
C GLU A 489 -9.38 8.58 -56.49
N SER A 490 -8.74 7.51 -56.98
CA SER A 490 -9.26 6.83 -58.18
C SER A 490 -10.19 5.63 -57.93
N ASN A 491 -10.77 5.41 -56.75
CA ASN A 491 -11.71 4.29 -56.57
C ASN A 491 -12.64 4.42 -55.35
N PHE A 492 -13.36 5.54 -55.19
CA PHE A 492 -14.73 5.58 -54.61
C PHE A 492 -15.28 7.02 -54.58
N THR A 493 -15.59 7.58 -55.74
CA THR A 493 -16.69 8.54 -55.83
C THR A 493 -17.94 7.72 -56.12
N VAL A 494 -18.66 7.31 -55.07
CA VAL A 494 -20.10 7.07 -55.26
C VAL A 494 -20.67 8.44 -55.62
N ASP A 495 -21.26 8.54 -56.80
CA ASP A 495 -21.98 9.74 -57.22
C ASP A 495 -23.08 10.02 -56.19
N LEU A 496 -22.84 10.99 -55.32
CA LEU A 496 -23.72 11.40 -54.22
C LEU A 496 -25.06 11.99 -54.71
N ASN A 497 -25.28 12.04 -56.02
CA ASN A 497 -26.51 12.54 -56.62
C ASN A 497 -27.57 11.46 -56.92
N GLU A 498 -27.23 10.16 -56.90
CA GLU A 498 -28.16 9.12 -57.38
C GLU A 498 -28.94 8.34 -56.29
N ILE A 499 -28.73 8.61 -54.99
CA ILE A 499 -29.60 8.07 -53.93
C ILE A 499 -30.10 9.22 -53.04
N LYS A 500 -30.96 10.06 -53.60
CA LYS A 500 -31.89 10.88 -52.82
C LYS A 500 -33.16 10.07 -52.55
N GLU A 501 -33.10 9.12 -51.63
CA GLU A 501 -34.30 8.85 -50.83
C GLU A 501 -34.44 9.99 -49.80
N PRO A 502 -35.56 10.73 -49.80
CA PRO A 502 -35.76 11.83 -48.88
C PRO A 502 -36.08 11.27 -47.49
N GLY A 503 -35.10 11.23 -46.56
CA GLY A 503 -35.46 10.93 -45.17
C GLY A 503 -34.37 10.63 -44.14
N LEU A 504 -33.14 10.27 -44.53
CA LEU A 504 -32.08 9.95 -43.57
C LEU A 504 -31.08 11.10 -43.40
N GLN A 505 -31.34 11.96 -42.41
CA GLN A 505 -30.42 13.00 -42.01
C GLN A 505 -29.79 12.64 -40.63
N PRO A 506 -28.51 12.22 -40.57
CA PRO A 506 -27.82 12.04 -39.28
C PRO A 506 -27.71 13.37 -38.52
N LEU A 507 -27.62 13.36 -37.17
CA LEU A 507 -27.47 14.58 -36.34
C LEU A 507 -26.32 15.51 -36.76
N TRP A 508 -25.36 14.95 -37.49
CA TRP A 508 -24.04 15.48 -37.74
C TRP A 508 -23.91 16.18 -39.11
N GLN A 509 -25.02 16.38 -39.83
CA GLN A 509 -25.02 16.93 -41.20
C GLN A 509 -24.43 18.35 -41.33
N ASP A 510 -24.49 19.17 -40.26
CA ASP A 510 -23.90 20.51 -40.24
C ASP A 510 -22.39 20.52 -39.95
N GLY A 511 -21.75 19.36 -39.78
CA GLY A 511 -20.36 19.23 -39.34
C GLY A 511 -20.13 19.52 -37.86
N LYS A 512 -21.20 19.60 -37.05
CA LYS A 512 -21.14 19.75 -35.58
C LYS A 512 -20.93 18.39 -34.95
N ILE A 513 -19.88 18.21 -34.13
CA ILE A 513 -19.53 16.96 -33.43
C ILE A 513 -19.71 17.10 -31.90
N PRO A 514 -19.85 15.99 -31.13
CA PRO A 514 -20.30 16.04 -29.74
C PRO A 514 -19.10 16.21 -28.78
N THR A 515 -18.26 17.22 -29.01
CA THR A 515 -16.98 17.37 -28.27
C THR A 515 -17.20 17.46 -26.76
N LEU A 516 -17.95 18.47 -26.31
CA LEU A 516 -18.17 18.66 -24.88
C LEU A 516 -19.11 17.59 -24.30
N THR A 517 -20.12 17.16 -25.06
CA THR A 517 -21.01 16.06 -24.66
C THR A 517 -20.21 14.79 -24.36
N LEU A 518 -19.22 14.46 -25.19
CA LEU A 518 -18.34 13.31 -24.96
C LEU A 518 -17.57 13.46 -23.65
N PHE A 519 -16.91 14.59 -23.41
CA PHE A 519 -16.09 14.77 -22.20
C PHE A 519 -16.94 14.77 -20.93
N LEU A 520 -18.12 15.41 -20.96
CA LEU A 520 -19.06 15.41 -19.82
C LEU A 520 -19.63 14.01 -19.57
N PHE A 521 -20.05 13.31 -20.63
CA PHE A 521 -20.53 11.93 -20.52
C PHE A 521 -19.43 11.02 -19.95
N TRP A 522 -18.21 11.15 -20.45
CA TRP A 522 -17.10 10.30 -20.01
C TRP A 522 -16.73 10.58 -18.54
N SER A 523 -16.71 11.86 -18.13
CA SER A 523 -16.46 12.26 -16.75
C SER A 523 -17.51 11.71 -15.80
N LEU A 524 -18.80 11.87 -16.14
CA LEU A 524 -19.91 11.42 -15.30
C LEU A 524 -20.01 9.89 -15.26
N SER A 525 -19.91 9.22 -16.39
CA SER A 525 -19.97 7.77 -16.45
C SER A 525 -18.76 7.12 -15.76
N ALA A 526 -17.56 7.73 -15.83
CA ALA A 526 -16.39 7.27 -15.09
C ALA A 526 -16.64 7.40 -13.58
N LEU A 527 -17.07 8.59 -13.14
CA LEU A 527 -17.39 8.84 -11.75
C LEU A 527 -18.41 7.82 -11.21
N LEU A 528 -19.49 7.55 -11.96
CA LEU A 528 -20.50 6.57 -11.57
C LEU A 528 -19.94 5.14 -11.56
N ALA A 529 -19.27 4.71 -12.64
CA ALA A 529 -18.76 3.35 -12.77
C ALA A 529 -17.78 2.99 -11.64
N TYR A 530 -16.80 3.86 -11.36
CA TYR A 530 -15.84 3.59 -10.29
C TYR A 530 -16.43 3.78 -8.89
N SER A 531 -17.45 4.64 -8.72
CA SER A 531 -18.14 4.77 -7.43
C SER A 531 -19.06 3.58 -7.12
N ILE A 532 -19.50 2.83 -8.13
CA ILE A 532 -20.33 1.62 -7.97
C ILE A 532 -19.47 0.35 -7.86
N ALA A 533 -18.29 0.32 -8.50
CA ALA A 533 -17.37 -0.81 -8.42
C ALA A 533 -17.08 -1.22 -6.96
N GLY A 534 -16.99 -2.53 -6.73
CA GLY A 534 -16.70 -3.13 -5.43
C GLY A 534 -15.34 -2.70 -4.90
N GLU A 535 -14.31 -2.77 -5.75
CA GLU A 535 -12.97 -2.23 -5.45
C GLU A 535 -12.91 -0.73 -5.74
N LYS A 536 -12.56 0.07 -4.71
CA LYS A 536 -12.44 1.53 -4.82
C LYS A 536 -11.11 1.98 -4.27
N MET A 537 -10.32 2.63 -5.13
CA MET A 537 -8.93 2.96 -4.86
C MET A 537 -8.56 4.31 -5.47
N PRO A 538 -7.67 5.10 -4.84
CA PRO A 538 -7.40 6.49 -5.25
C PRO A 538 -6.97 6.65 -6.71
N TRP A 539 -6.20 5.71 -7.25
CA TRP A 539 -5.68 5.73 -8.62
C TRP A 539 -6.76 5.72 -9.69
N LEU A 540 -7.93 5.15 -9.40
CA LEU A 540 -9.05 5.13 -10.35
C LEU A 540 -9.58 6.54 -10.66
N THR A 541 -9.25 7.53 -9.82
CA THR A 541 -9.58 8.94 -10.07
C THR A 541 -8.90 9.49 -11.31
N VAL A 542 -7.77 8.92 -11.77
CA VAL A 542 -7.13 9.31 -13.04
C VAL A 542 -8.13 9.21 -14.20
N HIS A 543 -8.95 8.16 -14.23
CA HIS A 543 -9.96 7.94 -15.27
C HIS A 543 -11.10 8.97 -15.24
N ILE A 544 -11.29 9.65 -14.10
CA ILE A 544 -12.27 10.72 -13.93
C ILE A 544 -11.63 12.08 -14.24
N ALA A 545 -10.38 12.29 -13.79
CA ALA A 545 -9.65 13.55 -13.93
C ALA A 545 -9.35 13.89 -15.40
N ILE A 546 -9.00 12.91 -16.24
CA ILE A 546 -8.68 13.12 -17.67
C ILE A 546 -9.82 13.81 -18.43
N PRO A 547 -11.04 13.23 -18.54
CA PRO A 547 -12.14 13.86 -19.26
C PRO A 547 -12.65 15.13 -18.57
N LEU A 548 -12.50 15.24 -17.24
CA LEU A 548 -12.85 16.44 -16.48
C LEU A 548 -11.92 17.61 -16.84
N ALA A 549 -10.61 17.36 -16.93
CA ALA A 549 -9.62 18.34 -17.36
C ALA A 549 -9.86 18.78 -18.81
N LEU A 550 -10.24 17.87 -19.72
CA LEU A 550 -10.61 18.24 -21.10
C LEU A 550 -11.90 19.07 -21.16
N SER A 551 -12.89 18.77 -20.31
CA SER A 551 -14.11 19.58 -20.16
C SER A 551 -13.78 20.99 -19.66
N ALA A 552 -12.90 21.09 -18.66
CA ALA A 552 -12.41 22.35 -18.12
C ALA A 552 -11.59 23.15 -19.15
N ALA A 553 -10.75 22.48 -19.92
CA ALA A 553 -9.96 23.08 -20.99
C ALA A 553 -10.86 23.76 -22.03
N TRP A 554 -11.97 23.12 -22.39
CA TRP A 554 -12.98 23.71 -23.28
C TRP A 554 -13.61 24.97 -22.66
N GLY A 555 -14.07 24.90 -21.40
CA GLY A 555 -14.76 26.00 -20.73
C GLY A 555 -13.87 27.22 -20.45
N ILE A 556 -12.66 26.98 -19.95
CA ILE A 556 -11.66 28.02 -19.68
C ILE A 556 -11.11 28.58 -20.99
N GLY A 557 -10.84 27.72 -21.99
CA GLY A 557 -10.42 28.13 -23.32
C GLY A 557 -11.41 29.10 -23.96
N TYR A 558 -12.70 28.76 -23.94
CA TYR A 558 -13.75 29.65 -24.43
C TYR A 558 -13.83 30.98 -23.66
N LEU A 559 -13.71 30.93 -22.33
CA LEU A 559 -13.69 32.15 -21.52
C LEU A 559 -12.55 33.08 -21.96
N LEU A 560 -11.33 32.56 -22.13
CA LEU A 560 -10.14 33.32 -22.51
C LEU A 560 -10.21 33.86 -23.95
N GLU A 561 -10.80 33.12 -24.88
CA GLU A 561 -10.97 33.57 -26.27
C GLU A 561 -12.04 34.66 -26.42
N THR A 562 -13.06 34.67 -25.57
CA THR A 562 -14.12 35.71 -25.62
C THR A 562 -13.77 36.98 -24.84
N ILE A 563 -12.55 37.07 -24.29
CA ILE A 563 -12.11 38.20 -23.48
C ILE A 563 -11.41 39.25 -24.33
N ALA A 564 -11.90 40.48 -24.21
CA ALA A 564 -11.23 41.65 -24.77
C ALA A 564 -10.03 42.03 -23.88
N TRP A 565 -8.89 41.37 -24.07
CA TRP A 565 -7.69 41.53 -23.24
C TRP A 565 -7.22 42.98 -23.07
N LYS A 566 -7.34 43.83 -24.10
CA LYS A 566 -7.02 45.27 -24.00
C LYS A 566 -7.94 46.04 -23.04
N LYS A 567 -9.19 45.60 -22.87
CA LYS A 567 -10.16 46.21 -21.93
C LYS A 567 -9.97 45.67 -20.52
N ILE A 568 -9.66 44.38 -20.42
CA ILE A 568 -9.42 43.73 -19.13
C ILE A 568 -8.11 44.19 -18.52
N ILE A 569 -7.00 44.27 -19.26
CA ILE A 569 -5.71 44.76 -18.74
C ILE A 569 -5.68 46.28 -18.88
N SER A 570 -6.47 46.96 -18.04
CA SER A 570 -6.54 48.42 -17.97
C SER A 570 -6.26 48.92 -16.55
N TRP A 571 -5.94 50.21 -16.39
CA TRP A 571 -5.72 50.76 -15.05
C TRP A 571 -6.95 50.56 -14.13
N TYR A 572 -8.16 50.57 -14.69
CA TYR A 572 -9.41 50.29 -13.95
C TYR A 572 -9.45 48.89 -13.37
N SER A 573 -8.90 47.89 -14.07
CA SER A 573 -8.81 46.51 -13.56
C SER A 573 -7.80 46.36 -12.43
N LEU A 574 -6.67 47.06 -12.51
CA LEU A 574 -5.65 47.11 -11.46
C LEU A 574 -6.20 47.82 -10.22
N ALA A 575 -6.92 48.93 -10.43
CA ALA A 575 -7.61 49.65 -9.37
C ALA A 575 -8.75 48.83 -8.75
N ALA A 576 -9.51 48.08 -9.55
CA ALA A 576 -10.52 47.15 -9.06
C ALA A 576 -9.88 46.04 -8.22
N LEU A 577 -8.80 45.42 -8.69
CA LEU A 577 -8.06 44.41 -7.94
C LEU A 577 -7.52 44.94 -6.61
N ALA A 578 -6.85 46.10 -6.63
CA ALA A 578 -6.34 46.75 -5.44
C ALA A 578 -7.47 47.10 -4.46
N GLY A 579 -8.59 47.61 -4.98
CA GLY A 579 -9.81 47.85 -4.22
C GLY A 579 -10.35 46.57 -3.58
N THR A 580 -10.49 45.48 -4.33
CA THR A 580 -10.96 44.19 -3.80
C THR A 580 -10.04 43.66 -2.71
N ILE A 581 -8.73 43.67 -2.92
CA ILE A 581 -7.74 43.22 -1.92
C ILE A 581 -7.85 44.08 -0.66
N THR A 582 -7.89 45.40 -0.81
CA THR A 582 -8.04 46.34 0.32
C THR A 582 -9.36 46.10 1.06
N GLY A 583 -10.45 45.84 0.34
CA GLY A 583 -11.75 45.52 0.92
C GLY A 583 -11.75 44.20 1.69
N ILE A 584 -11.03 43.18 1.20
CA ILE A 584 -10.85 41.91 1.92
C ILE A 584 -10.08 42.13 3.23
N PHE A 585 -8.96 42.88 3.21
CA PHE A 585 -8.22 43.19 4.43
C PHE A 585 -9.04 44.02 5.43
N ALA A 586 -9.87 44.95 4.94
CA ALA A 586 -10.79 45.70 5.78
C ALA A 586 -11.87 44.80 6.40
N LEU A 587 -12.41 43.84 5.65
CA LEU A 587 -13.33 42.81 6.18
C LEU A 587 -12.67 41.94 7.24
N ILE A 588 -11.43 41.48 7.02
CA ILE A 588 -10.65 40.72 7.99
C ILE A 588 -10.40 41.56 9.25
N GLY A 589 -10.06 42.85 9.09
CA GLY A 589 -9.90 43.79 10.20
C GLY A 589 -11.16 43.89 11.05
N ILE A 590 -12.34 44.03 10.42
CA ILE A 590 -13.64 44.05 11.09
C ILE A 590 -13.92 42.74 11.82
N ASP A 591 -13.77 41.60 11.14
CA ASP A 591 -14.04 40.27 11.72
C ASP A 591 -13.11 40.00 12.92
N SER A 592 -11.82 40.34 12.80
CA SER A 592 -10.84 40.21 13.88
C SER A 592 -11.19 41.07 15.10
N SER A 593 -11.73 42.26 14.91
CA SER A 593 -12.18 43.12 16.01
C SER A 593 -13.46 42.57 16.66
N ILE A 594 -14.41 42.03 15.88
CA ILE A 594 -15.68 41.50 16.41
C ILE A 594 -15.46 40.18 17.18
N ARG A 595 -14.62 39.28 16.66
CA ARG A 595 -14.36 37.95 17.24
C ARG A 595 -13.22 37.93 18.26
N GLY A 596 -12.40 38.98 18.31
CA GLY A 596 -11.30 39.07 19.26
C GLY A 596 -11.76 39.10 20.72
N ALA A 597 -10.86 38.75 21.64
CA ALA A 597 -11.14 38.71 23.08
C ALA A 597 -11.61 40.08 23.63
N VAL A 598 -11.20 41.18 22.99
CA VAL A 598 -11.58 42.55 23.34
C VAL A 598 -12.48 43.11 22.24
N LYS A 599 -13.79 43.18 22.52
CA LYS A 599 -14.80 43.69 21.59
C LYS A 599 -14.62 45.19 21.35
N PRO A 600 -14.95 45.71 20.16
CA PRO A 600 -14.95 47.15 19.92
C PRO A 600 -15.99 47.81 20.84
N PHE A 601 -15.71 49.05 21.25
CA PHE A 601 -16.54 49.87 22.14
C PHE A 601 -16.68 49.33 23.58
N SER A 602 -15.79 48.42 24.03
CA SER A 602 -15.90 47.80 25.36
C SER A 602 -15.40 48.67 26.53
N GLY A 603 -14.76 49.82 26.29
CA GLY A 603 -14.30 50.73 27.33
C GLY A 603 -13.19 51.69 26.89
N LYS A 604 -12.50 52.32 27.86
CA LYS A 604 -11.52 53.41 27.64
C LYS A 604 -10.06 52.99 27.82
N GLU A 605 -9.78 51.71 28.08
CA GLU A 605 -8.41 51.24 28.20
C GLU A 605 -7.70 51.17 26.84
N LEU A 606 -6.38 51.28 26.82
CA LEU A 606 -5.59 51.37 25.59
C LEU A 606 -5.82 50.18 24.62
N THR A 607 -5.93 48.97 25.14
CA THR A 607 -6.20 47.74 24.37
C THR A 607 -7.61 47.74 23.76
N GLN A 608 -8.60 48.24 24.50
CA GLN A 608 -10.00 48.39 24.08
C GLN A 608 -10.17 49.49 23.03
N LEU A 609 -9.48 50.61 23.21
CA LEU A 609 -9.41 51.71 22.24
C LEU A 609 -8.71 51.28 20.95
N LYS A 610 -7.64 50.45 21.03
CA LYS A 610 -6.98 49.89 19.84
C LYS A 610 -7.93 49.00 19.03
N SER A 611 -8.68 48.11 19.69
CA SER A 611 -9.70 47.27 19.02
C SER A 611 -10.80 48.11 18.36
N THR A 612 -11.29 49.14 19.06
CA THR A 612 -12.29 50.09 18.55
C THR A 612 -11.77 50.88 17.35
N ASN A 613 -10.54 51.40 17.42
CA ASN A 613 -9.92 52.15 16.33
C ASN A 613 -9.69 51.27 15.11
N GLN A 614 -9.22 50.04 15.30
CA GLN A 614 -9.06 49.06 14.22
C GLN A 614 -10.40 48.75 13.55
N PHE A 615 -11.48 48.55 14.33
CA PHE A 615 -12.82 48.34 13.79
C PHE A 615 -13.31 49.54 12.97
N ILE A 616 -13.23 50.76 13.53
CA ILE A 616 -13.69 51.98 12.86
C ILE A 616 -12.89 52.24 11.58
N LEU A 617 -11.56 52.18 11.63
CA LEU A 617 -10.70 52.38 10.45
C LEU A 617 -11.00 51.34 9.37
N SER A 618 -11.14 50.07 9.76
CA SER A 618 -11.48 49.00 8.82
C SER A 618 -12.88 49.20 8.21
N ALA A 619 -13.87 49.65 9.00
CA ALA A 619 -15.20 49.96 8.51
C ALA A 619 -15.21 51.14 7.53
N ILE A 620 -14.49 52.23 7.84
CA ILE A 620 -14.34 53.39 6.95
C ILE A 620 -13.69 52.96 5.64
N VAL A 621 -12.55 52.25 5.72
CA VAL A 621 -11.85 51.74 4.53
C VAL A 621 -12.76 50.84 3.70
N LEU A 622 -13.51 49.94 4.32
CA LEU A 622 -14.45 49.07 3.61
C LEU A 622 -15.54 49.87 2.88
N ILE A 623 -16.16 50.85 3.54
CA ILE A 623 -17.19 51.70 2.92
C ILE A 623 -16.61 52.49 1.75
N THR A 624 -15.44 53.13 1.94
CA THR A 624 -14.75 53.88 0.87
C THR A 624 -14.42 52.99 -0.31
N VAL A 625 -13.89 51.79 -0.06
CA VAL A 625 -13.58 50.78 -1.09
C VAL A 625 -14.85 50.31 -1.79
N MET A 626 -15.93 50.04 -1.07
CA MET A 626 -17.19 49.61 -1.69
C MET A 626 -17.76 50.68 -2.61
N ILE A 627 -17.75 51.95 -2.18
CA ILE A 627 -18.17 53.08 -3.03
C ILE A 627 -17.28 53.17 -4.27
N PHE A 628 -15.95 53.07 -4.09
CA PHE A 628 -14.98 53.09 -5.18
C PHE A 628 -15.17 51.94 -6.18
N LEU A 629 -15.34 50.72 -5.70
CA LEU A 629 -15.61 49.53 -6.53
C LEU A 629 -16.93 49.66 -7.26
N VAL A 630 -17.99 50.18 -6.63
CA VAL A 630 -19.27 50.45 -7.29
C VAL A 630 -19.11 51.50 -8.39
N GLN A 631 -18.33 52.55 -8.17
CA GLN A 631 -18.07 53.58 -9.19
C GLN A 631 -17.28 53.02 -10.37
N ILE A 632 -16.25 52.20 -10.12
CA ILE A 632 -15.51 51.50 -11.18
C ILE A 632 -16.45 50.56 -11.94
N CYS A 633 -17.21 49.73 -11.24
CA CYS A 633 -18.16 48.77 -11.84
C CYS A 633 -19.32 49.44 -12.60
N ARG A 634 -19.64 50.71 -12.32
CA ARG A 634 -20.62 51.48 -13.10
C ARG A 634 -20.02 52.03 -14.41
N LYS A 635 -18.73 52.39 -14.40
CA LYS A 635 -18.00 52.83 -15.60
C LYS A 635 -17.54 51.66 -16.48
N TRP A 636 -17.33 50.49 -15.89
CA TRP A 636 -16.96 49.25 -16.56
C TRP A 636 -18.23 48.47 -16.95
N PHE A 637 -18.35 47.97 -18.18
CA PHE A 637 -19.54 47.21 -18.59
C PHE A 637 -19.73 45.97 -17.69
N LYS A 638 -20.95 45.75 -17.16
CA LYS A 638 -21.28 44.65 -16.23
C LYS A 638 -20.75 43.27 -16.66
N LYS A 639 -20.66 43.00 -17.98
CA LYS A 639 -20.19 41.73 -18.55
C LYS A 639 -18.68 41.54 -18.43
N ASP A 640 -17.89 42.60 -18.53
CA ASP A 640 -16.43 42.52 -18.49
C ASP A 640 -15.92 42.38 -17.05
N THR A 641 -16.59 43.01 -16.08
CA THR A 641 -16.32 42.85 -14.65
C THR A 641 -16.48 41.40 -14.18
N PHE A 642 -17.58 40.73 -14.58
CA PHE A 642 -17.79 39.32 -14.23
C PHE A 642 -16.68 38.44 -14.78
N LYS A 643 -16.34 38.58 -16.07
CA LYS A 643 -15.26 37.83 -16.71
C LYS A 643 -13.90 38.06 -16.01
N PHE A 644 -13.61 39.30 -15.60
CA PHE A 644 -12.39 39.62 -14.86
C PHE A 644 -12.30 38.86 -13.53
N TYR A 645 -13.34 38.92 -12.69
CA TYR A 645 -13.32 38.19 -11.41
C TYR A 645 -13.36 36.67 -11.59
N THR A 646 -14.03 36.15 -12.64
CA THR A 646 -13.95 34.73 -12.99
C THR A 646 -12.53 34.31 -13.38
N LEU A 647 -11.83 35.12 -14.18
CA LEU A 647 -10.42 34.88 -14.51
C LEU A 647 -9.52 34.94 -13.28
N LEU A 648 -9.74 35.93 -12.40
CA LEU A 648 -8.97 36.05 -11.16
C LEU A 648 -9.15 34.80 -10.29
N LEU A 649 -10.39 34.32 -10.13
CA LEU A 649 -10.69 33.10 -9.40
C LEU A 649 -10.01 31.88 -10.05
N ILE A 650 -10.13 31.70 -11.36
CA ILE A 650 -9.45 30.62 -12.10
C ILE A 650 -7.94 30.68 -11.91
N GLY A 651 -7.34 31.88 -11.96
CA GLY A 651 -5.91 32.08 -11.73
C GLY A 651 -5.47 31.69 -10.32
N ILE A 652 -6.24 32.09 -9.29
CA ILE A 652 -5.98 31.69 -7.90
C ILE A 652 -6.09 30.17 -7.76
N LEU A 653 -7.16 29.56 -8.30
CA LEU A 653 -7.34 28.10 -8.26
C LEU A 653 -6.23 27.36 -9.02
N ALA A 654 -5.71 27.91 -10.13
CA ALA A 654 -4.59 27.32 -10.84
C ALA A 654 -3.29 27.33 -10.02
N ILE A 655 -2.99 28.44 -9.33
CA ILE A 655 -1.84 28.52 -8.43
C ILE A 655 -2.00 27.53 -7.27
N LEU A 656 -3.19 27.48 -6.67
CA LEU A 656 -3.47 26.55 -5.57
C LEU A 656 -3.37 25.09 -6.03
N GLN A 657 -3.93 24.74 -7.19
CA GLN A 657 -3.86 23.37 -7.72
C GLN A 657 -2.43 22.97 -8.08
N ALA A 658 -1.66 23.87 -8.70
CA ALA A 658 -0.23 23.66 -8.95
C ALA A 658 0.56 23.45 -7.65
N ARG A 659 0.28 24.23 -6.60
CA ARG A 659 0.87 24.04 -5.27
C ARG A 659 0.47 22.71 -4.66
N THR A 660 -0.80 22.31 -4.76
CA THR A 660 -1.29 21.01 -4.27
C THR A 660 -0.60 19.86 -5.00
N ALA A 661 -0.46 19.94 -6.33
CA ALA A 661 0.25 18.95 -7.13
C ALA A 661 1.74 18.87 -6.74
N TYR A 662 2.38 20.03 -6.52
CA TYR A 662 3.75 20.10 -6.06
C TYR A 662 3.93 19.47 -4.67
N ASN A 663 3.09 19.85 -3.70
CA ASN A 663 3.16 19.31 -2.35
C ASN A 663 2.96 17.78 -2.36
N ALA A 664 1.92 17.29 -3.03
CA ALA A 664 1.64 15.86 -3.10
C ALA A 664 2.78 15.04 -3.75
N SER A 665 3.46 15.61 -4.75
CA SER A 665 4.42 14.85 -5.56
C SER A 665 5.89 15.08 -5.16
N PHE A 666 6.21 16.16 -4.44
CA PHE A 666 7.61 16.51 -4.10
C PHE A 666 7.87 16.71 -2.60
N ILE A 667 6.83 16.90 -1.78
CA ILE A 667 6.97 17.14 -0.35
C ILE A 667 6.36 16.00 0.46
N ASN A 668 5.10 15.66 0.17
CA ASN A 668 4.30 14.70 0.93
C ASN A 668 4.28 13.28 0.32
N TYR A 669 5.15 12.98 -0.65
CA TYR A 669 5.04 11.78 -1.50
C TYR A 669 5.16 10.44 -0.76
N ASP A 670 5.82 10.43 0.41
CA ASP A 670 5.93 9.27 1.29
C ASP A 670 5.07 9.42 2.56
N TYR A 671 4.32 10.52 2.73
CA TYR A 671 3.57 10.82 3.96
C TYR A 671 2.07 10.51 3.88
N ALA A 672 1.48 10.01 4.98
CA ALA A 672 0.06 9.63 5.06
C ALA A 672 -0.93 10.80 4.93
N ASN A 673 -0.44 12.04 4.94
CA ASN A 673 -1.25 13.25 4.85
C ASN A 673 -1.97 13.38 3.49
N GLU A 674 -1.58 12.59 2.48
CA GLU A 674 -2.21 12.58 1.16
C GLU A 674 -3.11 11.36 0.98
N LEU A 675 -4.32 11.55 0.44
CA LEU A 675 -5.26 10.47 0.11
C LEU A 675 -4.94 9.79 -1.24
N LEU A 676 -3.79 10.11 -1.86
CA LEU A 676 -3.45 9.65 -3.21
C LEU A 676 -3.00 8.19 -3.27
N VAL A 677 -2.70 7.53 -2.15
CA VAL A 677 -2.35 6.11 -2.11
C VAL A 677 -3.10 5.48 -0.94
N TYR A 678 -3.62 4.27 -1.16
CA TYR A 678 -4.35 3.54 -0.13
C TYR A 678 -3.43 3.11 1.02
N ALA A 679 -2.24 2.59 0.68
CA ALA A 679 -1.21 2.12 1.60
C ALA A 679 0.13 2.79 1.22
N HIS A 680 0.49 3.86 1.92
CA HIS A 680 1.72 4.61 1.64
C HIS A 680 2.92 3.93 2.30
N ALA A 681 4.01 3.74 1.56
CA ALA A 681 5.27 3.40 2.19
C ALA A 681 5.77 4.63 2.97
N GLY A 682 6.13 4.45 4.23
CA GLY A 682 6.79 5.49 5.01
C GLY A 682 8.25 5.68 4.53
N PRO A 683 8.95 6.73 4.98
CA PRO A 683 10.37 6.94 4.64
C PRO A 683 11.30 5.91 5.30
N GLY A 684 10.83 5.23 6.35
CA GLY A 684 11.58 4.28 7.17
C GLY A 684 12.42 3.26 6.38
N PRO A 685 11.85 2.54 5.41
CA PRO A 685 12.59 1.55 4.63
C PRO A 685 13.80 2.10 3.87
N LYS A 686 13.75 3.33 3.36
CA LYS A 686 14.92 3.94 2.71
C LYS A 686 15.95 4.45 3.69
N ILE A 687 15.52 4.95 4.86
CA ILE A 687 16.43 5.35 5.94
C ILE A 687 17.21 4.13 6.41
N ALA A 688 16.52 3.04 6.72
CA ALA A 688 17.13 1.77 7.13
C ALA A 688 18.02 1.18 6.02
N LEU A 689 17.58 1.16 4.76
CA LEU A 689 18.42 0.70 3.64
C LEU A 689 19.71 1.52 3.54
N LYS A 690 19.62 2.86 3.62
CA LYS A 690 20.79 3.73 3.56
C LYS A 690 21.78 3.44 4.69
N GLN A 691 21.28 3.22 5.91
CA GLN A 691 22.12 2.81 7.05
C GLN A 691 22.81 1.47 6.78
N ILE A 692 22.08 0.46 6.27
CA ILE A 692 22.63 -0.86 5.94
C ILE A 692 23.73 -0.74 4.87
N GLU A 693 23.48 0.03 3.80
CA GLU A 693 24.45 0.25 2.73
C GLU A 693 25.69 1.03 3.21
N GLU A 694 25.51 2.01 4.09
CA GLU A 694 26.61 2.77 4.69
C GLU A 694 27.47 1.90 5.61
N ILE A 695 26.84 1.08 6.46
CA ILE A 695 27.54 0.08 7.28
C ILE A 695 28.32 -0.86 6.38
N ALA A 696 27.67 -1.44 5.37
CA ALA A 696 28.28 -2.41 4.47
C ALA A 696 29.45 -1.83 3.65
N ALA A 697 29.36 -0.55 3.25
CA ALA A 697 30.44 0.16 2.57
C ALA A 697 31.64 0.37 3.50
N ARG A 698 31.40 0.78 4.76
CA ARG A 698 32.45 1.03 5.75
C ARG A 698 33.12 -0.25 6.25
N THR A 699 32.39 -1.37 6.32
CA THR A 699 32.93 -2.67 6.75
C THR A 699 33.57 -3.47 5.61
N GLY A 700 33.50 -2.96 4.36
CA GLY A 700 34.03 -3.65 3.18
C GLY A 700 33.20 -4.87 2.73
N GLN A 701 32.02 -5.08 3.31
CA GLN A 701 31.14 -6.21 2.97
C GLN A 701 30.30 -5.93 1.70
N GLY A 702 29.98 -4.67 1.41
CA GLY A 702 29.08 -4.31 0.31
C GLY A 702 27.78 -5.13 0.32
N LYS A 703 27.33 -5.66 -0.82
CA LYS A 703 26.09 -6.45 -0.91
C LYS A 703 26.20 -7.90 -0.38
N THR A 704 27.28 -8.26 0.31
CA THR A 704 27.43 -9.57 0.98
C THR A 704 27.10 -9.53 2.47
N ILE A 705 26.79 -8.35 3.03
CA ILE A 705 26.29 -8.18 4.40
C ILE A 705 25.08 -9.10 4.64
N LYS A 706 25.05 -9.77 5.79
CA LYS A 706 24.01 -10.76 6.09
C LYS A 706 22.75 -10.07 6.60
N VAL A 707 21.68 -10.11 5.81
CA VAL A 707 20.41 -9.45 6.16
C VAL A 707 19.28 -10.47 6.25
N ALA A 708 18.63 -10.53 7.41
CA ALA A 708 17.43 -11.30 7.62
C ALA A 708 16.19 -10.38 7.61
N TYR A 709 15.10 -10.81 6.98
CA TYR A 709 13.85 -10.05 6.96
C TYR A 709 12.60 -10.95 6.95
N ASP A 710 11.48 -10.43 7.46
CA ASP A 710 10.20 -11.15 7.54
C ASP A 710 9.21 -10.83 6.41
N ASN A 711 8.00 -11.39 6.49
CA ASN A 711 6.92 -11.17 5.51
C ASN A 711 6.50 -9.71 5.39
N ASP A 712 6.38 -8.99 6.51
CA ASP A 712 5.99 -7.59 6.49
C ASP A 712 7.08 -6.69 5.89
N ALA A 713 8.34 -7.03 6.14
CA ALA A 713 9.48 -6.36 5.54
C ALA A 713 9.63 -6.68 4.03
N LEU A 714 9.02 -7.73 3.51
CA LEU A 714 9.12 -8.11 2.09
C LEU A 714 8.83 -6.94 1.15
N TYR A 715 7.86 -6.09 1.48
CA TYR A 715 7.58 -4.86 0.75
C TYR A 715 8.05 -3.67 1.61
N PRO A 716 9.20 -3.03 1.30
CA PRO A 716 9.81 -2.91 -0.04
C PRO A 716 11.11 -3.69 -0.28
N TYR A 717 11.59 -4.46 0.70
CA TYR A 717 12.94 -5.03 0.67
C TYR A 717 13.13 -6.16 -0.35
N TRP A 718 12.07 -6.72 -0.94
CA TRP A 718 12.15 -7.62 -2.08
C TRP A 718 12.85 -6.96 -3.27
N TRP A 719 12.55 -5.68 -3.51
CA TRP A 719 13.24 -4.88 -4.52
C TRP A 719 14.63 -4.48 -4.06
N TYR A 720 14.79 -3.94 -2.85
CA TYR A 720 16.08 -3.39 -2.42
C TYR A 720 17.16 -4.46 -2.17
N PHE A 721 16.78 -5.65 -1.69
CA PHE A 721 17.71 -6.76 -1.49
C PHE A 721 17.82 -7.68 -2.70
N ARG A 722 17.30 -7.31 -3.89
CA ARG A 722 17.35 -8.15 -5.10
C ARG A 722 18.77 -8.65 -5.44
N ASP A 723 19.79 -7.80 -5.23
CA ASP A 723 21.20 -8.12 -5.52
C ASP A 723 22.01 -8.52 -4.26
N TYR A 724 21.39 -8.64 -3.09
CA TYR A 724 22.08 -9.09 -1.88
C TYR A 724 22.26 -10.62 -1.94
N SER A 725 23.50 -11.07 -1.76
CA SER A 725 23.86 -12.49 -1.87
C SER A 725 23.58 -13.28 -0.58
N SER A 726 23.69 -12.62 0.58
CA SER A 726 23.55 -13.22 1.90
C SER A 726 22.24 -12.80 2.60
N LYS A 727 21.12 -12.83 1.87
CA LYS A 727 19.80 -12.48 2.42
C LYS A 727 19.03 -13.72 2.88
N PHE A 728 18.26 -13.58 3.95
CA PHE A 728 17.44 -14.66 4.49
C PHE A 728 16.02 -14.18 4.80
N TYR A 729 15.05 -14.88 4.25
CA TYR A 729 13.64 -14.66 4.52
C TYR A 729 13.16 -15.71 5.53
N PHE A 730 12.78 -15.28 6.74
CA PHE A 730 12.41 -16.20 7.83
C PHE A 730 10.89 -16.38 8.01
N GLY A 731 10.07 -15.94 7.05
CA GLY A 731 8.64 -16.25 6.99
C GLY A 731 7.78 -15.68 8.14
N GLU A 732 6.58 -16.23 8.27
CA GLU A 732 5.59 -15.82 9.27
C GLU A 732 5.77 -16.50 10.64
N ASP A 733 6.17 -17.78 10.68
CA ASP A 733 5.82 -18.61 11.84
C ASP A 733 6.89 -18.84 12.91
N ASN A 734 8.20 -18.70 12.70
CA ASN A 734 9.18 -18.90 13.79
C ASN A 734 10.53 -18.21 13.54
N PRO A 735 10.84 -17.05 14.16
CA PRO A 735 12.22 -16.58 14.24
C PRO A 735 13.05 -17.60 15.04
N THR A 736 14.20 -18.02 14.49
CA THR A 736 15.09 -19.02 15.09
C THR A 736 16.38 -18.38 15.61
N ARG A 737 17.13 -19.11 16.44
CA ARG A 737 18.45 -18.64 16.93
C ARG A 737 19.46 -18.38 15.82
N GLU A 738 19.26 -18.95 14.62
CA GLU A 738 20.10 -18.67 13.45
C GLU A 738 20.11 -17.19 13.07
N LEU A 739 19.09 -16.42 13.47
CA LEU A 739 19.06 -14.97 13.25
C LEU A 739 20.24 -14.24 13.90
N ARG A 740 20.86 -14.79 14.97
CA ARG A 740 22.09 -14.25 15.59
C ARG A 740 23.30 -14.24 14.64
N ASN A 741 23.24 -15.01 13.55
CA ASN A 741 24.30 -15.07 12.54
C ASN A 741 24.19 -13.95 11.48
N TYR A 742 23.14 -13.13 11.55
CA TYR A 742 22.88 -12.05 10.60
C TYR A 742 23.29 -10.70 11.19
N ASP A 743 23.88 -9.85 10.34
CA ASP A 743 24.36 -8.52 10.71
C ASP A 743 23.18 -7.57 10.95
N VAL A 744 22.11 -7.76 10.20
CA VAL A 744 20.88 -6.95 10.25
C VAL A 744 19.66 -7.85 10.24
N ILE A 745 18.69 -7.59 11.13
CA ILE A 745 17.41 -8.30 11.18
C ILE A 745 16.28 -7.26 11.09
N ILE A 746 15.36 -7.43 10.14
CA ILE A 746 14.22 -6.53 9.92
C ILE A 746 12.92 -7.30 10.13
N ALA A 747 12.03 -6.80 10.99
CA ALA A 747 10.77 -7.49 11.28
C ALA A 747 9.62 -6.53 11.63
N ASN A 748 8.40 -7.05 11.66
CA ASN A 748 7.25 -6.36 12.25
C ASN A 748 7.40 -6.23 13.78
N THR A 749 6.93 -5.11 14.35
CA THR A 749 6.83 -4.90 15.81
C THR A 749 5.99 -5.97 16.51
N THR A 750 5.03 -6.59 15.84
CA THR A 750 4.21 -7.69 16.42
C THR A 750 5.03 -8.93 16.77
N LYS A 751 6.19 -9.14 16.13
CA LYS A 751 7.08 -10.29 16.38
C LYS A 751 8.16 -9.99 17.41
N GLU A 752 8.17 -8.78 17.96
CA GLU A 752 9.24 -8.31 18.83
C GLU A 752 9.38 -9.15 20.11
N SER A 753 8.28 -9.60 20.70
CA SER A 753 8.29 -10.47 21.90
C SER A 753 9.05 -11.77 21.67
N ARG A 754 9.12 -12.24 20.42
CA ARG A 754 9.80 -13.49 20.02
C ARG A 754 11.22 -13.24 19.52
N LEU A 755 11.50 -12.04 19.03
CA LEU A 755 12.84 -11.62 18.59
C LEU A 755 13.73 -11.19 19.74
N LYS A 756 13.17 -10.52 20.77
CA LYS A 756 13.92 -10.07 21.95
C LYS A 756 14.79 -11.17 22.57
N PRO A 757 14.27 -12.39 22.84
CA PRO A 757 15.09 -13.49 23.38
C PRO A 757 16.21 -13.97 22.43
N ILE A 758 16.06 -13.73 21.12
CA ILE A 758 17.04 -14.15 20.12
C ILE A 758 18.14 -13.10 19.96
N VAL A 759 17.78 -11.82 19.83
CA VAL A 759 18.76 -10.74 19.62
C VAL A 759 19.48 -10.36 20.91
N GLN A 760 18.79 -10.42 22.06
CA GLN A 760 19.32 -10.04 23.38
C GLN A 760 20.07 -8.70 23.33
N ASN A 761 21.17 -8.58 24.06
CA ASN A 761 22.04 -7.40 24.09
C ASN A 761 23.00 -7.29 22.89
N GLY A 762 22.96 -8.24 21.95
CA GLY A 762 23.88 -8.30 20.80
C GLY A 762 23.57 -7.29 19.67
N TYR A 763 22.42 -6.62 19.72
CA TYR A 763 21.95 -5.73 18.65
C TYR A 763 21.45 -4.38 19.19
N TYR A 764 21.64 -3.32 18.42
CA TYR A 764 20.91 -2.06 18.58
C TYR A 764 19.53 -2.16 17.92
N ARG A 765 18.50 -1.65 18.59
CA ARG A 765 17.10 -1.63 18.11
C ARG A 765 16.76 -0.26 17.53
N PHE A 766 16.29 -0.24 16.29
CA PHE A 766 15.72 0.94 15.64
C PHE A 766 14.27 0.67 15.24
N GLU A 767 13.41 1.68 15.34
CA GLU A 767 12.01 1.56 14.96
C GLU A 767 11.64 2.62 13.93
N TYR A 768 10.95 2.19 12.87
CA TYR A 768 10.55 3.05 11.78
C TYR A 768 9.12 2.75 11.32
N ILE A 769 8.43 3.77 10.81
CA ILE A 769 7.18 3.58 10.08
C ILE A 769 7.51 2.95 8.73
N ARG A 770 7.05 1.71 8.52
CA ARG A 770 7.18 0.98 7.25
C ARG A 770 6.10 1.40 6.28
N LEU A 771 4.85 1.45 6.76
CA LEU A 771 3.68 1.73 5.96
C LEU A 771 2.65 2.50 6.81
N TRP A 772 1.83 3.34 6.19
CA TRP A 772 0.73 4.04 6.84
C TRP A 772 -0.43 4.25 5.87
N TRP A 773 -1.64 4.33 6.42
CA TRP A 773 -2.86 4.58 5.64
C TRP A 773 -3.30 6.03 5.83
N PRO A 774 -3.89 6.67 4.81
CA PRO A 774 -4.46 7.99 4.99
C PRO A 774 -5.61 7.97 6.00
N ASN A 775 -5.90 9.11 6.63
CA ASN A 775 -6.98 9.22 7.61
C ASN A 775 -8.32 8.74 7.01
N GLN A 776 -9.00 7.82 7.70
CA GLN A 776 -10.26 7.18 7.30
C GLN A 776 -11.52 7.78 7.94
N ASP A 777 -11.42 8.90 8.66
CA ASP A 777 -12.54 9.55 9.37
C ASP A 777 -13.71 9.96 8.46
N TYR A 778 -13.49 10.00 7.14
CA TYR A 778 -14.54 10.22 6.14
C TYR A 778 -15.47 9.01 5.95
N TRP A 779 -15.20 7.87 6.58
CA TRP A 779 -16.16 6.77 6.64
C TRP A 779 -17.40 7.15 7.44
N ASN A 780 -18.56 6.61 7.05
CA ASN A 780 -19.84 6.80 7.71
C ASN A 780 -20.21 8.29 7.93
N LEU A 781 -20.02 9.14 6.91
CA LEU A 781 -20.52 10.52 6.94
C LEU A 781 -22.04 10.53 7.04
N THR A 782 -22.56 11.08 8.14
CA THR A 782 -23.99 11.32 8.35
C THR A 782 -24.33 12.79 8.05
N PRO A 783 -25.59 13.10 7.68
CA PRO A 783 -26.03 14.49 7.53
C PRO A 783 -25.74 15.37 8.75
N ALA A 784 -25.82 14.80 9.96
CA ALA A 784 -25.49 15.49 11.20
C ALA A 784 -23.98 15.83 11.31
N ARG A 785 -23.08 14.89 10.96
CA ARG A 785 -21.63 15.16 10.92
C ARG A 785 -21.28 16.23 9.89
N ILE A 786 -21.91 16.19 8.71
CA ILE A 786 -21.72 17.19 7.66
C ILE A 786 -22.23 18.56 8.14
N ALA A 787 -23.41 18.62 8.75
CA ALA A 787 -23.95 19.86 9.31
C ALA A 787 -23.04 20.43 10.40
N ASN A 788 -22.54 19.59 11.33
CA ASN A 788 -21.59 20.01 12.34
C ASN A 788 -20.29 20.54 11.71
N ALA A 789 -19.75 19.85 10.70
CA ALA A 789 -18.56 20.28 9.98
C ALA A 789 -18.73 21.65 9.29
N LEU A 790 -19.94 21.99 8.84
CA LEU A 790 -20.24 23.29 8.22
C LEU A 790 -20.57 24.40 9.23
N LEU A 791 -21.17 24.06 10.38
CA LEU A 791 -21.59 25.05 11.39
C LEU A 791 -20.47 25.37 12.40
N ASN A 792 -19.72 24.36 12.83
CA ASN A 792 -18.65 24.50 13.83
C ASN A 792 -17.46 25.29 13.23
N PRO A 793 -17.09 26.45 13.81
CA PRO A 793 -16.00 27.28 13.27
C PRO A 793 -14.62 26.62 13.37
N ASP A 794 -14.34 25.87 14.44
CA ASP A 794 -13.05 25.21 14.63
C ASP A 794 -12.89 24.04 13.68
N MET A 795 -13.95 23.25 13.47
CA MET A 795 -13.97 22.16 12.49
C MET A 795 -13.79 22.70 11.06
N ARG A 796 -14.45 23.81 10.70
CA ARG A 796 -14.24 24.44 9.39
C ARG A 796 -12.79 24.90 9.19
N SER A 797 -12.20 25.52 10.20
CA SER A 797 -10.80 25.91 10.15
C SER A 797 -9.89 24.68 9.98
N ALA A 798 -10.15 23.60 10.72
CA ALA A 798 -9.40 22.36 10.59
C ALA A 798 -9.51 21.73 9.19
N LEU A 799 -10.72 21.70 8.61
CA LEU A 799 -10.92 21.20 7.25
C LEU A 799 -10.26 22.08 6.19
N PHE A 800 -10.21 23.40 6.41
CA PHE A 800 -9.48 24.31 5.53
C PHE A 800 -7.97 24.09 5.63
N ASP A 801 -7.43 23.85 6.83
CA ASP A 801 -6.01 23.52 7.04
C ASP A 801 -5.65 22.19 6.36
N ILE A 802 -6.53 21.18 6.38
CA ILE A 802 -6.36 19.94 5.62
C ILE A 802 -6.40 20.21 4.11
N TRP A 803 -7.41 20.95 3.65
CA TRP A 803 -7.59 21.22 2.21
C TRP A 803 -6.43 22.03 1.63
N LEU A 804 -5.88 23.00 2.37
CA LEU A 804 -4.82 23.88 1.89
C LEU A 804 -3.41 23.33 2.19
N ASN A 805 -3.17 22.83 3.39
CA ASN A 805 -1.83 22.50 3.88
C ASN A 805 -1.62 21.02 4.18
N ARG A 806 -2.66 20.19 4.09
CA ARG A 806 -2.63 18.78 4.52
C ARG A 806 -2.18 18.64 5.97
N ASP A 807 -2.55 19.62 6.81
CA ASP A 807 -2.25 19.65 8.23
C ASP A 807 -3.46 19.17 9.02
N TYR A 808 -3.28 18.04 9.73
CA TYR A 808 -4.31 17.39 10.52
C TYR A 808 -4.27 17.78 12.01
N LYS A 809 -3.30 18.59 12.46
CA LYS A 809 -3.13 18.92 13.90
C LYS A 809 -4.38 19.52 14.52
N LYS A 810 -4.95 20.55 13.88
CA LYS A 810 -6.17 21.20 14.36
C LYS A 810 -7.38 20.26 14.29
N TYR A 811 -7.44 19.42 13.26
CA TYR A 811 -8.50 18.43 13.14
C TYR A 811 -8.45 17.43 14.30
N ALA A 812 -7.26 16.92 14.61
CA ALA A 812 -7.01 16.02 15.73
C ALA A 812 -7.44 16.64 17.07
N GLN A 813 -7.13 17.92 17.29
CA GLN A 813 -7.57 18.66 18.49
C GLN A 813 -9.09 18.76 18.60
N VAL A 814 -9.78 19.09 17.50
CA VAL A 814 -11.24 19.26 17.49
C VAL A 814 -11.98 17.93 17.61
N THR A 815 -11.42 16.84 17.07
CA THR A 815 -12.00 15.49 17.17
C THR A 815 -11.57 14.74 18.43
N GLY A 816 -10.61 15.26 19.19
CA GLY A 816 -10.03 14.59 20.35
C GLY A 816 -9.12 13.41 19.99
N SER A 817 -8.60 13.34 18.76
CA SER A 817 -7.65 12.32 18.33
C SER A 817 -6.21 12.70 18.71
N TYR A 818 -5.46 11.73 19.22
CA TYR A 818 -4.01 11.83 19.49
C TYR A 818 -3.17 11.11 18.43
N THR A 819 -3.79 10.58 17.37
CA THR A 819 -3.16 9.66 16.41
C THR A 819 -2.98 10.24 15.00
N LEU A 820 -3.12 11.55 14.82
CA LEU A 820 -3.02 12.20 13.50
C LEU A 820 -1.80 13.13 13.39
N THR A 821 -0.74 12.83 14.16
CA THR A 821 0.58 13.47 14.04
C THR A 821 1.52 12.57 13.23
N LYS A 822 2.67 13.08 12.77
CA LYS A 822 3.61 12.27 11.96
C LYS A 822 4.21 11.12 12.77
N GLU A 823 4.37 11.32 14.07
CA GLU A 823 5.02 10.40 15.00
C GLU A 823 4.02 9.36 15.57
N THR A 824 2.75 9.73 15.67
CA THR A 824 1.67 8.91 16.26
C THR A 824 0.61 8.47 15.25
N TRP A 825 0.90 8.56 13.95
CA TRP A 825 -0.08 8.33 12.90
C TRP A 825 -0.74 6.94 13.00
N GLU A 826 -2.07 6.87 13.07
CA GLU A 826 -2.83 5.64 12.95
C GLU A 826 -3.95 5.78 11.90
N PRO A 827 -4.14 4.79 11.00
CA PRO A 827 -3.51 3.46 11.00
C PRO A 827 -2.06 3.49 10.46
N SER A 828 -1.13 2.81 11.13
CA SER A 828 0.23 2.57 10.62
C SER A 828 0.75 1.16 10.89
N ALA A 829 1.72 0.72 10.08
CA ALA A 829 2.49 -0.48 10.30
C ALA A 829 3.97 -0.10 10.48
N ARG A 830 4.52 -0.52 11.61
CA ARG A 830 5.90 -0.23 11.99
C ARG A 830 6.80 -1.43 11.71
N MET A 831 8.08 -1.16 11.53
CA MET A 831 9.12 -2.17 11.44
C MET A 831 10.20 -1.88 12.47
N VAL A 832 10.76 -2.94 13.02
CA VAL A 832 11.97 -2.91 13.84
C VAL A 832 13.16 -3.37 13.00
N VAL A 833 14.28 -2.69 13.18
CA VAL A 833 15.56 -3.01 12.56
C VAL A 833 16.56 -3.23 13.68
N TYR A 834 17.06 -4.45 13.78
CA TYR A 834 18.13 -4.81 14.69
C TYR A 834 19.45 -4.81 13.92
N MET A 835 20.46 -4.10 14.44
CA MET A 835 21.81 -4.05 13.86
C MET A 835 22.83 -4.50 14.89
N LYS A 836 23.70 -5.44 14.51
CA LYS A 836 24.63 -6.07 15.45
C LYS A 836 25.61 -5.06 16.05
N LYS A 837 25.81 -5.08 17.38
CA LYS A 837 26.62 -4.08 18.09
C LYS A 837 28.09 -4.14 17.73
N ASP A 838 28.65 -5.35 17.58
CA ASP A 838 30.06 -5.59 17.19
C ASP A 838 30.41 -4.94 15.84
N LEU A 839 29.45 -4.91 14.91
CA LEU A 839 29.57 -4.29 13.60
C LEU A 839 29.61 -2.77 13.70
N LEU A 840 28.75 -2.17 14.54
CA LEU A 840 28.66 -0.72 14.72
C LEU A 840 29.81 -0.16 15.57
N GLN A 841 30.31 -0.90 16.57
CA GLN A 841 31.48 -0.49 17.35
C GLN A 841 32.76 -0.39 16.49
N LYS A 842 32.91 -1.27 15.49
CA LYS A 842 33.98 -1.14 14.48
C LYS A 842 33.90 0.19 13.72
N MET A 843 32.69 0.74 13.53
CA MET A 843 32.49 2.04 12.90
C MET A 843 32.79 3.23 13.83
N TRP A 844 32.45 3.13 15.11
CA TRP A 844 32.72 4.21 16.08
C TRP A 844 34.21 4.42 16.35
N SER A 845 35.03 3.38 16.25
CA SER A 845 36.50 3.50 16.34
C SER A 845 37.17 4.28 15.19
N LEU A 846 36.43 4.61 14.13
CA LEU A 846 36.95 5.23 12.90
C LEU A 846 36.58 6.72 12.71
N GLY A 847 35.92 7.35 13.69
CA GLY A 847 35.72 8.81 13.76
C GLY A 847 34.44 9.37 13.12
N ASN A 848 33.81 10.28 13.88
CA ASN A 848 32.66 11.16 13.62
C ASN A 848 31.40 10.56 12.95
N ILE A 849 30.38 10.29 13.78
CA ILE A 849 28.99 10.09 13.34
C ILE A 849 28.05 10.80 14.33
N ASP A 850 27.95 12.13 14.23
CA ASP A 850 27.02 12.95 15.03
C ASP A 850 25.56 12.90 14.52
N ASP A 851 25.26 12.08 13.50
CA ASP A 851 23.96 12.12 12.77
C ASP A 851 23.13 10.82 12.88
N LEU A 852 23.55 9.86 13.71
CA LEU A 852 22.69 8.75 14.10
C LEU A 852 22.03 9.13 15.43
N SER A 853 20.73 9.36 15.38
CA SER A 853 19.86 9.54 16.54
C SER A 853 20.34 8.63 17.67
N GLN A 854 20.75 9.25 18.78
CA GLN A 854 21.41 8.59 19.90
C GLN A 854 20.69 7.29 20.25
N PRO A 855 21.41 6.15 20.32
CA PRO A 855 20.81 4.91 20.80
C PRO A 855 20.18 5.16 22.17
N GLN A 856 19.01 4.58 22.39
CA GLN A 856 18.59 4.33 23.76
C GLN A 856 19.47 3.18 24.26
N ASP A 857 20.63 3.54 24.79
CA ASP A 857 21.53 2.61 25.46
C ASP A 857 20.85 2.18 26.75
N ASP A 858 20.33 0.95 26.76
CA ASP A 858 20.35 0.18 27.99
C ASP A 858 21.83 -0.20 28.19
N GLU A 859 22.53 0.67 28.92
CA GLU A 859 23.89 0.43 29.38
C GLU A 859 23.93 -0.92 30.11
N THR A 860 24.75 -1.84 29.61
CA THR A 860 25.34 -2.86 30.46
C THR A 860 26.77 -3.06 29.99
N GLU A 861 27.63 -2.40 30.76
CA GLU A 861 28.99 -2.81 31.09
C GLU A 861 29.34 -4.21 30.59
N TYR A 862 30.38 -4.28 29.76
CA TYR A 862 31.28 -5.43 29.81
C TYR A 862 31.59 -5.67 31.28
N ILE A 863 31.42 -6.91 31.76
CA ILE A 863 31.76 -7.33 33.12
C ILE A 863 33.18 -6.82 33.38
N SER A 864 33.25 -5.68 34.07
CA SER A 864 34.48 -5.22 34.66
C SER A 864 34.78 -6.23 35.75
N ASP A 865 36.06 -6.49 35.99
CA ASP A 865 36.57 -7.28 37.11
C ASP A 865 36.07 -6.78 38.50
N GLU A 866 35.18 -5.78 38.57
CA GLU A 866 34.71 -5.14 39.79
C GLU A 866 33.79 -6.00 40.66
N LYS A 867 33.12 -7.04 40.12
CA LYS A 867 32.22 -7.93 40.88
C LYS A 867 32.75 -9.35 41.09
N PHE A 868 33.95 -9.66 40.60
CA PHE A 868 34.61 -10.92 40.93
C PHE A 868 35.16 -10.87 42.36
N SER A 869 34.93 -11.93 43.13
CA SER A 869 35.44 -12.10 44.49
C SER A 869 36.34 -13.33 44.56
N GLU A 870 37.58 -13.15 45.01
CA GLU A 870 38.44 -14.28 45.38
C GLU A 870 37.94 -14.88 46.70
N ILE A 871 37.33 -16.06 46.61
CA ILE A 871 36.77 -16.79 47.75
C ILE A 871 37.35 -18.20 47.71
N ASP A 872 38.14 -18.56 48.71
CA ASP A 872 38.66 -19.91 48.86
C ASP A 872 37.69 -20.82 49.61
N PRO A 873 37.66 -22.13 49.31
CA PRO A 873 36.83 -23.07 50.03
C PRO A 873 37.28 -23.18 51.49
N PHE A 874 36.32 -23.15 52.40
CA PHE A 874 36.52 -23.38 53.83
C PHE A 874 36.75 -24.88 54.12
N VAL A 875 36.04 -25.75 53.40
CA VAL A 875 36.19 -27.21 53.46
C VAL A 875 36.15 -27.77 52.04
N THR A 876 37.06 -28.69 51.74
CA THR A 876 37.05 -29.46 50.48
C THR A 876 36.97 -30.95 50.81
N ILE A 877 35.99 -31.63 50.22
CA ILE A 877 35.76 -33.07 50.37
C ILE A 877 36.02 -33.74 49.02
N GLY A 878 36.69 -34.88 49.02
CA GLY A 878 36.86 -35.69 47.82
C GLY A 878 38.27 -35.71 47.28
N SER A 879 38.53 -36.68 46.41
CA SER A 879 39.64 -36.72 45.46
C SER A 879 39.25 -37.67 44.33
N GLN A 880 39.95 -37.64 43.20
CA GLN A 880 39.63 -38.54 42.09
C GLN A 880 39.80 -40.01 42.48
N GLY A 881 38.81 -40.85 42.18
CA GLY A 881 38.91 -42.31 42.31
C GLY A 881 37.59 -43.02 42.61
N VAL A 882 37.71 -44.28 43.05
CA VAL A 882 36.59 -45.21 43.26
C VAL A 882 36.45 -45.68 44.71
N GLU A 883 37.42 -45.36 45.57
CA GLU A 883 37.39 -45.73 47.00
C GLU A 883 36.42 -44.85 47.79
N GLN A 884 36.26 -45.15 49.09
CA GLN A 884 35.43 -44.34 50.00
C GLN A 884 35.98 -42.92 50.12
N GLY A 885 35.10 -41.92 49.97
CA GLY A 885 35.50 -40.51 49.97
C GLY A 885 36.22 -40.04 48.70
N GLN A 886 36.31 -40.88 47.66
CA GLN A 886 36.79 -40.49 46.33
C GLN A 886 35.62 -40.41 45.34
N PHE A 887 35.72 -39.54 44.33
CA PHE A 887 34.68 -39.31 43.33
C PHE A 887 35.22 -39.47 41.90
N THR A 888 34.33 -39.82 40.98
CA THR A 888 34.55 -39.75 39.54
C THR A 888 33.36 -39.04 38.90
N ALA A 889 33.63 -37.84 38.39
CA ALA A 889 32.63 -36.91 37.87
C ALA A 889 31.42 -36.71 38.81
N PRO A 890 31.63 -36.22 40.04
CA PRO A 890 30.50 -35.89 40.91
C PRO A 890 29.66 -34.77 40.27
N ARG A 891 28.33 -34.81 40.41
CA ARG A 891 27.43 -33.82 39.77
C ARG A 891 26.50 -33.13 40.75
N GLY A 892 25.62 -33.87 41.42
CA GLY A 892 24.65 -33.31 42.36
C GLY A 892 25.16 -33.28 43.80
N VAL A 893 24.78 -32.26 44.56
CA VAL A 893 24.96 -32.20 46.01
C VAL A 893 23.65 -31.76 46.67
N ALA A 894 23.32 -32.35 47.82
CA ALA A 894 22.22 -31.91 48.66
C ALA A 894 22.61 -31.98 50.14
N VAL A 895 22.20 -30.98 50.92
CA VAL A 895 22.47 -30.92 52.36
C VAL A 895 21.16 -31.07 53.14
N SER A 896 21.13 -31.98 54.11
CA SER A 896 19.97 -32.14 55.00
C SER A 896 19.89 -31.02 56.04
N LYS A 897 18.72 -30.85 56.66
CA LYS A 897 18.56 -29.93 57.81
C LYS A 897 19.48 -30.27 59.00
N SER A 898 19.92 -31.53 59.13
CA SER A 898 20.88 -31.96 60.15
C SER A 898 22.35 -31.69 59.76
N GLY A 899 22.60 -31.12 58.57
CA GLY A 899 23.95 -30.84 58.07
C GLY A 899 24.65 -32.04 57.44
N ARG A 900 23.93 -33.13 57.13
CA ARG A 900 24.49 -34.28 56.40
C ARG A 900 24.53 -33.94 54.91
N ILE A 901 25.67 -34.19 54.28
CA ILE A 901 25.92 -33.83 52.88
C ILE A 901 25.81 -35.10 52.04
N TYR A 902 25.00 -35.10 50.99
CA TYR A 902 24.87 -36.19 50.03
C TYR A 902 25.42 -35.75 48.68
N VAL A 903 26.31 -36.55 48.11
CA VAL A 903 27.00 -36.27 46.85
C VAL A 903 26.70 -37.39 45.86
N LEU A 904 26.25 -37.01 44.66
CA LEU A 904 26.08 -37.93 43.53
C LEU A 904 27.38 -38.11 42.78
N ASP A 905 28.00 -39.26 42.99
CA ASP A 905 29.22 -39.71 42.34
C ASP A 905 28.84 -40.44 41.04
N SER A 906 28.65 -39.64 39.98
CA SER A 906 27.77 -40.00 38.86
C SER A 906 28.32 -41.11 37.99
N ASP A 907 29.62 -41.07 37.67
CA ASP A 907 30.28 -42.09 36.85
C ASP A 907 30.72 -43.32 37.68
N ASN A 908 30.74 -43.20 39.01
CA ASN A 908 30.81 -44.36 39.91
C ASN A 908 29.44 -44.96 40.24
N HIS A 909 28.35 -44.41 39.67
CA HIS A 909 26.99 -44.92 39.81
C HIS A 909 26.54 -45.08 41.26
N ARG A 910 26.86 -44.12 42.14
CA ARG A 910 26.57 -44.21 43.58
C ARG A 910 26.27 -42.86 44.21
N VAL A 911 25.66 -42.90 45.40
CA VAL A 911 25.57 -41.77 46.31
C VAL A 911 26.51 -42.01 47.48
N GLN A 912 27.27 -40.99 47.85
CA GLN A 912 28.07 -40.97 49.09
C GLN A 912 27.55 -39.88 50.01
N TYR A 913 27.62 -40.10 51.32
CA TYR A 913 27.20 -39.10 52.29
C TYR A 913 28.19 -38.89 53.42
N PHE A 914 28.25 -37.65 53.88
CA PHE A 914 29.28 -37.13 54.76
C PHE A 914 28.66 -36.37 55.92
N SER A 915 29.40 -36.28 57.02
CA SER A 915 29.05 -35.41 58.14
C SER A 915 29.19 -33.94 57.74
N LYS A 916 28.67 -33.03 58.58
CA LYS A 916 28.82 -31.59 58.38
C LYS A 916 30.31 -31.14 58.32
N THR A 917 31.22 -31.91 58.90
CA THR A 917 32.67 -31.65 58.88
C THR A 917 33.40 -32.36 57.73
N GLY A 918 32.67 -33.04 56.84
CA GLY A 918 33.22 -33.72 55.67
C GLY A 918 33.73 -35.14 55.91
N GLU A 919 33.43 -35.76 57.06
CA GLU A 919 33.80 -37.15 57.33
C GLU A 919 32.88 -38.11 56.59
N PHE A 920 33.44 -39.14 55.93
CA PHE A 920 32.66 -40.15 55.22
C PHE A 920 31.81 -40.97 56.20
N LEU A 921 30.49 -41.04 55.95
CA LEU A 921 29.54 -41.77 56.78
C LEU A 921 29.03 -43.05 56.11
N GLY A 922 28.89 -43.06 54.79
CA GLY A 922 28.46 -44.23 54.04
C GLY A 922 28.19 -43.97 52.56
N MET A 923 27.78 -45.02 51.84
CA MET A 923 27.46 -44.97 50.41
C MET A 923 26.48 -46.06 49.98
N TRP A 924 25.75 -45.85 48.88
CA TRP A 924 24.87 -46.84 48.26
C TRP A 924 24.79 -46.67 46.73
N ASN A 925 24.43 -47.72 45.99
CA ASN A 925 24.47 -47.75 44.51
C ASN A 925 23.23 -48.34 43.82
N ALA A 926 22.09 -48.40 44.52
CA ALA A 926 20.79 -48.87 43.96
C ALA A 926 20.84 -50.22 43.21
N ALA A 927 21.80 -51.11 43.53
CA ALA A 927 22.05 -52.34 42.78
C ALA A 927 20.80 -53.26 42.68
N GLU A 928 20.01 -53.35 43.75
CA GLU A 928 18.76 -54.13 43.80
C GLU A 928 17.65 -53.57 42.89
N ARG A 929 17.84 -52.36 42.34
CA ARG A 929 16.95 -51.69 41.37
C ARG A 929 17.60 -51.51 40.01
N GLY A 930 18.62 -52.31 39.68
CA GLY A 930 19.32 -52.24 38.40
C GLY A 930 20.45 -51.21 38.34
N GLY A 931 20.82 -50.61 39.48
CA GLY A 931 21.90 -49.62 39.57
C GLY A 931 21.52 -48.22 39.07
N PHE A 932 22.33 -47.22 39.40
CA PHE A 932 22.19 -45.88 38.82
C PHE A 932 22.84 -45.82 37.43
N ASN A 933 22.33 -44.98 36.54
CA ASN A 933 22.96 -44.69 35.25
C ASN A 933 23.13 -43.17 35.09
N GLN A 934 24.32 -42.69 35.48
CA GLN A 934 24.68 -41.28 35.47
C GLN A 934 23.57 -40.41 36.12
N PRO A 935 23.34 -40.56 37.44
CA PRO A 935 22.34 -39.79 38.16
C PRO A 935 22.82 -38.34 38.37
N TRP A 936 22.01 -37.33 38.05
CA TRP A 936 22.47 -35.93 38.04
C TRP A 936 21.87 -35.07 39.14
N GLY A 937 20.63 -35.31 39.53
CA GLY A 937 19.91 -34.48 40.50
C GLY A 937 19.72 -35.20 41.83
N ILE A 938 19.98 -34.52 42.94
CA ILE A 938 19.71 -35.03 44.29
C ILE A 938 19.06 -33.95 45.15
N ALA A 939 18.09 -34.35 45.97
CA ALA A 939 17.46 -33.47 46.96
C ALA A 939 17.09 -34.24 48.22
N VAL A 940 17.00 -33.53 49.34
CA VAL A 940 16.55 -34.09 50.63
C VAL A 940 15.17 -33.54 50.96
N GLY A 941 14.21 -34.42 51.24
CA GLY A 941 12.86 -34.07 51.65
C GLY A 941 12.76 -33.63 53.10
N PRO A 942 11.62 -33.04 53.51
CA PRO A 942 11.40 -32.58 54.89
C PRO A 942 11.40 -33.71 55.92
N ASP A 943 11.13 -34.95 55.50
CA ASP A 943 11.16 -36.19 56.29
C ASP A 943 12.57 -36.82 56.39
N GLY A 944 13.58 -36.21 55.76
CA GLY A 944 14.95 -36.75 55.68
C GLY A 944 15.18 -37.73 54.52
N SER A 945 14.14 -38.04 53.73
CA SER A 945 14.27 -38.92 52.56
C SER A 945 15.14 -38.28 51.47
N VAL A 946 15.92 -39.09 50.76
CA VAL A 946 16.81 -38.65 49.68
C VAL A 946 16.20 -39.03 48.32
N TYR A 947 16.01 -38.03 47.46
CA TYR A 947 15.45 -38.17 46.12
C TYR A 947 16.57 -38.05 45.09
N VAL A 948 16.64 -38.99 44.15
CA VAL A 948 17.67 -39.04 43.11
C VAL A 948 17.01 -39.11 41.74
N ALA A 949 17.42 -38.19 40.85
CA ALA A 949 17.09 -38.22 39.43
C ALA A 949 18.10 -39.09 38.68
N ASP A 950 17.66 -40.28 38.30
CA ASP A 950 18.45 -41.26 37.57
C ASP A 950 18.32 -41.00 36.06
N THR A 951 19.10 -40.04 35.58
CA THR A 951 18.88 -39.31 34.32
C THR A 951 18.74 -40.22 33.11
N TRP A 952 19.67 -41.17 32.93
CA TRP A 952 19.67 -42.04 31.75
C TRP A 952 18.94 -43.36 31.94
N ASN A 953 18.40 -43.62 33.13
CA ASN A 953 17.34 -44.61 33.34
C ASN A 953 15.93 -43.98 33.30
N HIS A 954 15.82 -42.66 33.11
CA HIS A 954 14.57 -41.91 32.99
C HIS A 954 13.58 -42.13 34.13
N ARG A 955 14.09 -42.17 35.37
CA ARG A 955 13.30 -42.44 36.57
C ARG A 955 13.72 -41.58 37.75
N MET A 956 12.86 -41.55 38.76
CA MET A 956 13.15 -40.98 40.08
C MET A 956 13.18 -42.08 41.12
N LEU A 957 14.14 -42.00 42.03
CA LEU A 957 14.33 -42.95 43.12
C LEU A 957 14.27 -42.19 44.46
N LYS A 958 13.58 -42.76 45.45
CA LYS A 958 13.49 -42.23 46.82
C LYS A 958 14.11 -43.24 47.79
N PHE A 959 14.98 -42.75 48.66
CA PHE A 959 15.66 -43.51 49.70
C PHE A 959 15.41 -42.87 51.09
N ASP A 960 15.63 -43.62 52.16
CA ASP A 960 15.73 -43.04 53.50
C ASP A 960 17.09 -42.34 53.69
N GLU A 961 17.30 -41.73 54.87
CA GLU A 961 18.54 -41.02 55.21
C GLU A 961 19.81 -41.89 55.25
N ASN A 962 19.67 -43.23 55.25
CA ASN A 962 20.78 -44.19 55.29
C ASN A 962 20.96 -44.93 53.95
N GLY A 963 20.19 -44.56 52.92
CA GLY A 963 20.29 -45.15 51.58
C GLY A 963 19.44 -46.41 51.38
N THR A 964 18.51 -46.74 52.29
CA THR A 964 17.55 -47.82 52.08
C THR A 964 16.51 -47.37 51.06
N PHE A 965 16.27 -48.20 50.04
CA PHE A 965 15.28 -47.91 49.01
C PHE A 965 13.85 -47.85 49.58
N LEU A 966 13.11 -46.80 49.25
CA LEU A 966 11.71 -46.61 49.67
C LEU A 966 10.74 -46.80 48.51
N THR A 967 10.91 -46.04 47.43
CA THR A 967 10.03 -46.11 46.26
C THR A 967 10.76 -45.62 45.01
N GLU A 968 10.22 -45.99 43.85
CA GLU A 968 10.62 -45.48 42.55
C GLU A 968 9.39 -45.19 41.73
N TRP A 969 9.50 -44.19 40.86
CA TRP A 969 8.49 -43.98 39.84
C TRP A 969 9.17 -43.73 38.50
N TYR A 970 8.55 -44.32 37.50
CA TYR A 970 9.05 -44.31 36.14
C TYR A 970 8.24 -43.34 35.29
N ALA A 971 8.95 -42.86 34.29
CA ALA A 971 8.36 -42.32 33.09
C ALA A 971 7.55 -43.34 32.27
N ASN A 972 8.00 -44.59 32.23
CA ASN A 972 7.50 -45.58 31.29
C ASN A 972 6.25 -46.29 31.82
N ASP A 973 5.23 -45.54 32.22
CA ASP A 973 3.89 -46.12 32.30
C ASP A 973 3.42 -46.36 30.85
N PRO A 974 3.34 -47.62 30.39
CA PRO A 974 2.91 -47.92 29.03
C PRO A 974 1.47 -47.45 28.77
N ALA A 975 0.71 -47.12 29.82
CA ALA A 975 -0.66 -46.65 29.74
C ALA A 975 -0.80 -45.14 29.45
N ASP A 976 0.20 -44.29 29.71
CA ASP A 976 0.12 -42.83 29.49
C ASP A 976 1.50 -42.18 29.23
N ILE A 977 1.87 -42.11 27.95
CA ILE A 977 3.12 -41.49 27.46
C ILE A 977 3.26 -40.01 27.84
N THR A 978 2.18 -39.33 28.20
CA THR A 978 2.22 -37.89 28.53
C THR A 978 2.82 -37.63 29.91
N LYS A 979 3.04 -38.66 30.72
CA LYS A 979 3.66 -38.62 32.06
C LYS A 979 5.11 -39.14 32.07
N SER A 980 5.66 -39.46 30.90
CA SER A 980 7.02 -40.01 30.77
C SER A 980 8.11 -38.94 30.87
N PHE A 981 9.09 -39.11 31.76
CA PHE A 981 10.37 -38.39 31.72
C PHE A 981 11.23 -38.77 30.50
N TYR A 982 11.97 -37.78 30.01
CA TYR A 982 13.05 -37.94 29.06
C TYR A 982 14.26 -37.14 29.58
N GLY A 983 15.14 -37.82 30.31
CA GLY A 983 16.31 -37.21 30.95
C GLY A 983 15.96 -36.27 32.12
N PRO A 984 15.41 -36.78 33.24
CA PRO A 984 15.22 -35.96 34.44
C PRO A 984 16.59 -35.57 35.03
N ARG A 985 16.83 -34.27 35.29
CA ARG A 985 18.19 -33.79 35.66
C ARG A 985 18.31 -33.13 37.02
N SER A 986 17.27 -32.45 37.50
CA SER A 986 17.25 -31.79 38.81
C SER A 986 15.95 -32.08 39.52
N VAL A 987 16.01 -32.11 40.85
CA VAL A 987 14.88 -32.35 41.73
C VAL A 987 14.90 -31.33 42.87
N ALA A 988 13.73 -30.84 43.27
CA ALA A 988 13.53 -30.01 44.45
C ALA A 988 12.28 -30.48 45.20
N VAL A 989 12.31 -30.44 46.54
CA VAL A 989 11.21 -30.93 47.38
C VAL A 989 10.77 -29.83 48.33
N ASP A 990 9.47 -29.56 48.36
CA ASP A 990 8.90 -28.52 49.22
C ASP A 990 8.56 -29.06 50.62
N SER A 991 8.24 -28.17 51.58
CA SER A 991 7.92 -28.61 52.96
C SER A 991 6.65 -29.45 53.08
N ASN A 992 5.75 -29.41 52.09
CA ASN A 992 4.54 -30.23 52.03
C ASN A 992 4.80 -31.61 51.37
N GLY A 993 6.02 -31.87 50.92
CA GLY A 993 6.40 -33.12 50.26
C GLY A 993 6.05 -33.18 48.77
N ARG A 994 5.78 -32.04 48.12
CA ARG A 994 5.71 -31.98 46.65
C ARG A 994 7.11 -32.04 46.07
N VAL A 995 7.28 -32.88 45.05
CA VAL A 995 8.54 -33.16 44.37
C VAL A 995 8.48 -32.55 42.97
N PHE A 996 9.27 -31.50 42.74
CA PHE A 996 9.44 -30.86 41.45
C PHE A 996 10.63 -31.49 40.74
N VAL A 997 10.46 -31.85 39.47
CA VAL A 997 11.49 -32.52 38.67
C VAL A 997 11.60 -31.83 37.32
N SER A 998 12.82 -31.46 36.93
CA SER A 998 13.08 -30.95 35.58
C SER A 998 13.13 -32.11 34.59
N ASP A 999 12.10 -32.21 33.75
CA ASP A 999 12.01 -33.17 32.66
C ASP A 999 12.64 -32.57 31.41
N THR A 1000 13.98 -32.50 31.44
CA THR A 1000 14.79 -31.65 30.55
C THR A 1000 14.52 -31.92 29.08
N GLY A 1001 14.50 -33.18 28.66
CA GLY A 1001 14.34 -33.53 27.25
C GLY A 1001 12.93 -33.27 26.70
N ASN A 1002 11.91 -33.25 27.56
CA ASN A 1002 10.54 -32.86 27.20
C ASN A 1002 10.23 -31.38 27.45
N LYS A 1003 11.23 -30.59 27.87
CA LYS A 1003 11.14 -29.12 28.01
C LYS A 1003 10.05 -28.67 28.99
N ARG A 1004 9.93 -29.35 30.13
CA ARG A 1004 8.88 -29.10 31.14
C ARG A 1004 9.35 -29.41 32.56
N ILE A 1005 8.57 -28.95 33.54
CA ILE A 1005 8.70 -29.32 34.96
C ILE A 1005 7.53 -30.22 35.34
N MET A 1006 7.83 -31.34 35.99
CA MET A 1006 6.85 -32.33 36.45
C MET A 1006 6.76 -32.29 37.98
N ILE A 1007 5.57 -32.45 38.51
CA ILE A 1007 5.29 -32.31 39.95
C ILE A 1007 4.62 -33.59 40.45
N TYR A 1008 5.17 -34.15 41.53
CA TYR A 1008 4.69 -35.37 42.17
C TYR A 1008 4.47 -35.17 43.66
N ASP A 1009 3.71 -36.06 44.30
CA ASP A 1009 3.69 -36.16 45.75
C ASP A 1009 4.87 -36.99 46.29
N GLN A 1010 5.02 -37.03 47.62
CA GLN A 1010 6.08 -37.78 48.30
C GLN A 1010 6.05 -39.30 48.08
N ASN A 1011 4.96 -39.84 47.52
CA ASN A 1011 4.77 -41.26 47.19
C ASN A 1011 5.06 -41.55 45.71
N GLY A 1012 5.33 -40.52 44.90
CA GLY A 1012 5.58 -40.64 43.46
C GLY A 1012 4.31 -40.56 42.59
N ASN A 1013 3.17 -40.12 43.14
CA ASN A 1013 1.96 -39.90 42.34
C ASN A 1013 2.05 -38.56 41.60
N PHE A 1014 1.73 -38.56 40.31
CA PHE A 1014 1.72 -37.33 39.51
C PHE A 1014 0.64 -36.35 40.00
N ILE A 1015 1.05 -35.11 40.27
CA ILE A 1015 0.16 -34.01 40.65
C ILE A 1015 -0.13 -33.15 39.41
N ASP A 1016 0.92 -32.62 38.77
CA ASP A 1016 0.77 -31.61 37.71
C ASP A 1016 2.05 -31.42 36.89
N LYS A 1017 1.98 -30.62 35.82
CA LYS A 1017 3.13 -30.21 35.00
C LYS A 1017 2.93 -28.84 34.38
N PHE A 1018 4.04 -28.14 34.13
CA PHE A 1018 4.02 -26.89 33.38
C PHE A 1018 5.29 -26.74 32.54
N GLY A 1019 5.26 -25.81 31.58
CA GLY A 1019 6.30 -25.62 30.59
C GLY A 1019 6.02 -26.37 29.28
N THR A 1020 6.34 -25.72 28.17
CA THR A 1020 6.27 -26.25 26.81
C THR A 1020 7.55 -25.86 26.04
N PRO A 1021 7.96 -26.63 25.02
CA PRO A 1021 9.12 -26.28 24.20
C PRO A 1021 8.98 -24.88 23.59
N GLY A 1022 9.96 -24.01 23.80
CA GLY A 1022 9.98 -22.68 23.18
C GLY A 1022 10.85 -21.65 23.91
N MET A 1023 10.65 -20.37 23.58
CA MET A 1023 11.45 -19.24 24.07
C MET A 1023 10.58 -18.13 24.71
N GLY A 1024 9.26 -18.21 24.57
CA GLY A 1024 8.30 -17.29 25.19
C GLY A 1024 8.27 -17.41 26.71
N THR A 1025 7.56 -16.50 27.38
CA THR A 1025 7.36 -16.56 28.84
C THR A 1025 6.63 -17.84 29.22
N GLY A 1026 7.19 -18.62 30.15
CA GLY A 1026 6.64 -19.91 30.56
C GLY A 1026 6.94 -21.08 29.63
N GLU A 1027 7.47 -20.81 28.43
CA GLU A 1027 8.10 -21.83 27.58
C GLU A 1027 9.53 -22.08 28.06
N LEU A 1028 10.03 -23.31 27.86
CA LEU A 1028 11.34 -23.75 28.33
C LEU A 1028 12.11 -24.39 27.17
N ASP A 1029 13.43 -24.25 27.19
CA ASP A 1029 14.35 -24.99 26.36
C ASP A 1029 15.55 -25.49 27.18
N GLU A 1030 15.59 -26.81 27.38
CA GLU A 1030 16.58 -27.49 28.22
C GLU A 1030 16.57 -27.00 29.69
N PRO A 1031 15.41 -27.10 30.39
CA PRO A 1031 15.36 -26.75 31.81
C PRO A 1031 16.20 -27.76 32.60
N VAL A 1032 17.20 -27.28 33.36
CA VAL A 1032 18.09 -28.15 34.15
C VAL A 1032 17.93 -27.86 35.65
N GLY A 1033 18.72 -26.96 36.21
CA GLY A 1033 18.72 -26.63 37.64
C GLY A 1033 17.38 -26.05 38.08
N ILE A 1034 16.86 -26.54 39.20
CA ILE A 1034 15.67 -25.98 39.84
C ILE A 1034 15.90 -25.81 41.34
N ALA A 1035 15.37 -24.74 41.91
CA ALA A 1035 15.44 -24.47 43.35
C ALA A 1035 14.16 -23.83 43.87
N LEU A 1036 13.77 -24.19 45.08
CA LEU A 1036 12.61 -23.62 45.77
C LEU A 1036 13.04 -22.56 46.78
N PHE A 1037 12.24 -21.49 46.88
CA PHE A 1037 12.34 -20.51 47.95
C PHE A 1037 11.00 -20.39 48.68
N GLU A 1038 11.05 -20.65 50.00
CA GLU A 1038 9.91 -20.58 50.93
C GLU A 1038 8.65 -21.35 50.48
N ASP A 1039 8.80 -22.40 49.65
CA ASP A 1039 7.71 -23.17 49.02
C ASP A 1039 6.75 -22.35 48.14
N LYS A 1040 7.13 -21.11 47.78
CA LYS A 1040 6.32 -20.18 46.98
C LYS A 1040 6.90 -19.91 45.60
N ARG A 1041 8.23 -19.93 45.47
CA ARG A 1041 8.91 -19.61 44.23
C ARG A 1041 9.77 -20.78 43.78
N LEU A 1042 9.69 -21.12 42.49
CA LEU A 1042 10.58 -22.07 41.84
C LEU A 1042 11.41 -21.35 40.78
N ALA A 1043 12.72 -21.22 41.01
CA ALA A 1043 13.65 -20.79 39.98
C ALA A 1043 14.00 -21.97 39.06
N VAL A 1044 13.99 -21.74 37.75
CA VAL A 1044 14.33 -22.73 36.72
C VAL A 1044 15.43 -22.16 35.83
N ALA A 1045 16.55 -22.87 35.74
CA ALA A 1045 17.60 -22.63 34.76
C ALA A 1045 17.11 -23.09 33.38
N ASP A 1046 16.59 -22.15 32.61
CA ASP A 1046 16.14 -22.33 31.24
C ASP A 1046 17.38 -22.25 30.31
N THR A 1047 18.21 -23.29 30.40
CA THR A 1047 19.64 -23.26 30.05
C THR A 1047 19.89 -22.77 28.63
N TRP A 1048 19.20 -23.33 27.65
CA TRP A 1048 19.43 -22.96 26.24
C TRP A 1048 18.76 -21.65 25.84
N ASN A 1049 17.82 -21.15 26.65
CA ASN A 1049 17.32 -19.79 26.56
C ASN A 1049 18.17 -18.77 27.34
N GLN A 1050 19.26 -19.20 27.98
CA GLN A 1050 20.23 -18.33 28.67
C GLN A 1050 19.59 -17.41 29.70
N ARG A 1051 18.61 -17.94 30.44
CA ARG A 1051 17.85 -17.17 31.42
C ARG A 1051 17.44 -18.02 32.61
N VAL A 1052 17.15 -17.35 33.71
CA VAL A 1052 16.40 -17.93 34.83
C VAL A 1052 14.97 -17.44 34.74
N GLN A 1053 14.01 -18.37 34.85
CA GLN A 1053 12.59 -18.04 35.02
C GLN A 1053 12.16 -18.45 36.43
N ILE A 1054 11.49 -17.54 37.14
CA ILE A 1054 10.98 -17.76 38.49
C ILE A 1054 9.46 -17.92 38.39
N PHE A 1055 8.96 -19.07 38.82
CA PHE A 1055 7.55 -19.44 38.78
C PHE A 1055 6.91 -19.35 40.15
N ASP A 1056 5.66 -18.91 40.18
CA ASP A 1056 4.81 -19.00 41.36
C ASP A 1056 4.29 -20.43 41.56
N VAL A 1057 4.57 -21.01 42.73
CA VAL A 1057 4.21 -22.39 43.09
C VAL A 1057 3.44 -22.47 44.41
N GLU A 1058 2.97 -21.33 44.93
CA GLU A 1058 2.22 -21.24 46.20
C GLU A 1058 0.83 -21.90 46.11
N GLY A 1059 0.46 -22.63 47.16
CA GLY A 1059 -0.84 -23.29 47.30
C GLY A 1059 -0.93 -24.68 46.65
N ALA A 1060 -2.07 -25.35 46.85
CA ALA A 1060 -2.29 -26.72 46.38
C ALA A 1060 -2.49 -26.83 44.85
N HIS A 1061 -2.93 -25.75 44.20
CA HIS A 1061 -3.15 -25.65 42.76
C HIS A 1061 -2.58 -24.32 42.23
N PRO A 1062 -1.25 -24.20 42.16
CA PRO A 1062 -0.61 -22.98 41.69
C PRO A 1062 -0.88 -22.74 40.20
N THR A 1063 -0.81 -21.48 39.77
CA THR A 1063 -1.05 -21.10 38.37
C THR A 1063 0.21 -21.18 37.50
N TYR A 1064 1.38 -21.45 38.09
CA TYR A 1064 2.71 -21.48 37.45
C TYR A 1064 2.97 -20.27 36.57
N GLN A 1065 2.53 -19.09 36.99
CA GLN A 1065 2.86 -17.86 36.30
C GLN A 1065 4.32 -17.49 36.56
N VAL A 1066 5.00 -17.02 35.51
CA VAL A 1066 6.34 -16.46 35.64
C VAL A 1066 6.22 -15.11 36.34
N VAL A 1067 6.82 -15.00 37.51
CA VAL A 1067 6.76 -13.79 38.36
C VAL A 1067 7.98 -12.90 38.21
N ALA A 1068 9.08 -13.48 37.74
CA ALA A 1068 10.28 -12.77 37.36
C ALA A 1068 11.08 -13.63 36.38
N SER A 1069 11.85 -12.98 35.51
CA SER A 1069 12.79 -13.64 34.60
C SER A 1069 13.94 -12.68 34.34
N PHE A 1070 15.16 -13.21 34.29
CA PHE A 1070 16.34 -12.42 33.97
C PHE A 1070 17.34 -13.23 33.12
N GLU A 1071 18.09 -12.52 32.30
CA GLU A 1071 19.11 -13.11 31.42
C GLU A 1071 20.37 -13.45 32.22
N VAL A 1072 21.04 -14.51 31.79
CA VAL A 1072 22.30 -14.98 32.35
C VAL A 1072 23.37 -14.86 31.28
N GLN A 1073 24.50 -14.23 31.61
CA GLN A 1073 25.66 -14.09 30.73
C GLN A 1073 26.56 -15.34 30.77
N ALA A 1074 25.94 -16.51 30.60
CA ALA A 1074 26.58 -17.82 30.62
C ALA A 1074 25.77 -18.83 29.79
N TRP A 1075 26.21 -20.11 29.76
CA TRP A 1075 25.50 -21.21 29.10
C TRP A 1075 25.41 -21.05 27.57
N TYR A 1076 26.51 -20.67 26.94
CA TYR A 1076 26.59 -20.44 25.50
C TYR A 1076 26.61 -21.74 24.69
N SER A 1077 27.06 -22.84 25.29
CA SER A 1077 27.16 -24.15 24.63
C SER A 1077 25.85 -24.94 24.66
N GLN A 1078 25.72 -25.82 23.67
CA GLN A 1078 24.67 -26.85 23.64
C GLN A 1078 25.15 -28.20 24.17
N SER A 1079 26.32 -28.27 24.82
CA SER A 1079 26.85 -29.49 25.46
C SER A 1079 25.79 -30.12 26.34
N LEU A 1080 25.54 -31.42 26.18
CA LEU A 1080 24.59 -32.13 27.03
C LEU A 1080 25.14 -32.33 28.44
N ASP A 1081 26.46 -32.30 28.63
CA ASP A 1081 27.15 -32.61 29.89
C ASP A 1081 27.33 -31.42 30.84
N ASN A 1082 27.66 -30.25 30.30
CA ASN A 1082 28.02 -29.06 31.08
C ASN A 1082 26.75 -28.31 31.48
N LYS A 1083 26.03 -28.81 32.49
CA LYS A 1083 24.71 -28.28 32.86
C LYS A 1083 24.71 -27.51 34.18
N PRO A 1084 24.02 -26.35 34.24
CA PRO A 1084 24.00 -25.52 35.42
C PRO A 1084 22.95 -25.95 36.44
N TYR A 1085 23.25 -25.71 37.71
CA TYR A 1085 22.34 -25.85 38.84
C TYR A 1085 22.06 -24.50 39.48
N ILE A 1086 20.97 -24.45 40.24
CA ILE A 1086 20.51 -23.27 40.95
C ILE A 1086 20.33 -23.62 42.43
N ALA A 1087 20.65 -22.67 43.31
CA ALA A 1087 20.24 -22.72 44.71
C ALA A 1087 19.80 -21.34 45.20
N TYR A 1088 19.00 -21.30 46.26
CA TYR A 1088 18.64 -20.06 46.96
C TYR A 1088 19.48 -19.88 48.22
N LEU A 1089 19.94 -18.67 48.46
CA LEU A 1089 20.42 -18.25 49.77
C LEU A 1089 19.23 -17.94 50.70
N PRO A 1090 19.40 -17.99 52.04
CA PRO A 1090 18.35 -17.61 52.99
C PRO A 1090 17.85 -16.16 52.81
N SER A 1091 18.65 -15.30 52.19
CA SER A 1091 18.27 -13.92 51.83
C SER A 1091 17.25 -13.83 50.68
N GLY A 1092 17.05 -14.91 49.92
CA GLY A 1092 16.30 -14.94 48.67
C GLY A 1092 17.14 -14.73 47.42
N ASN A 1093 18.44 -14.42 47.55
CA ASN A 1093 19.34 -14.33 46.41
C ASN A 1093 19.52 -15.70 45.73
N ILE A 1094 19.78 -15.67 44.44
CA ILE A 1094 19.87 -16.85 43.58
C ILE A 1094 21.33 -17.10 43.22
N LEU A 1095 21.80 -18.29 43.54
CA LEU A 1095 23.09 -18.79 43.10
C LEU A 1095 22.91 -19.63 41.85
N ILE A 1096 23.71 -19.37 40.82
CA ILE A 1096 23.75 -20.17 39.61
C ILE A 1096 25.18 -20.62 39.32
N THR A 1097 25.34 -21.87 38.89
CA THR A 1097 26.64 -22.35 38.43
C THR A 1097 26.81 -22.12 36.93
N ASP A 1098 28.02 -21.78 36.52
CA ASP A 1098 28.46 -21.73 35.13
C ASP A 1098 29.61 -22.73 34.94
N PRO A 1099 29.30 -23.99 34.56
CA PRO A 1099 30.32 -25.00 34.36
C PRO A 1099 31.36 -24.64 33.30
N GLU A 1100 31.01 -23.80 32.33
CA GLU A 1100 31.87 -23.47 31.19
C GLU A 1100 32.74 -22.25 31.44
N GLY A 1101 32.19 -21.27 32.18
CA GLY A 1101 32.95 -20.13 32.67
C GLY A 1101 33.75 -20.42 33.94
N TYR A 1102 33.58 -21.59 34.57
CA TYR A 1102 34.23 -21.99 35.83
C TYR A 1102 33.77 -21.20 37.05
N LEU A 1103 32.63 -20.51 36.94
CA LEU A 1103 32.15 -19.54 37.91
C LEU A 1103 30.88 -19.99 38.61
N VAL A 1104 30.67 -19.43 39.80
CA VAL A 1104 29.37 -19.38 40.47
C VAL A 1104 28.99 -17.91 40.60
N TRP A 1105 27.73 -17.61 40.29
CA TRP A 1105 27.21 -16.26 40.23
C TRP A 1105 26.08 -16.09 41.25
N GLU A 1106 26.06 -14.96 41.95
CA GLU A 1106 24.98 -14.58 42.85
C GLU A 1106 24.17 -13.42 42.26
N TYR A 1107 22.87 -13.62 42.11
CA TYR A 1107 21.92 -12.65 41.60
C TYR A 1107 20.86 -12.28 42.64
N THR A 1108 20.34 -11.06 42.59
CA THR A 1108 19.06 -10.73 43.23
C THR A 1108 17.91 -11.47 42.53
N PRO A 1109 16.74 -11.66 43.18
CA PRO A 1109 15.55 -12.21 42.51
C PRO A 1109 15.10 -11.44 41.26
N GLN A 1110 15.50 -10.17 41.13
CA GLN A 1110 15.21 -9.28 40.00
C GLN A 1110 16.25 -9.41 38.86
N GLY A 1111 17.34 -10.15 39.07
CA GLY A 1111 18.37 -10.38 38.06
C GLY A 1111 19.57 -9.45 38.10
N GLU A 1112 19.76 -8.69 39.18
CA GLU A 1112 20.97 -7.87 39.34
C GLU A 1112 22.13 -8.73 39.86
N LEU A 1113 23.27 -8.71 39.16
CA LEU A 1113 24.46 -9.44 39.58
C LEU A 1113 25.06 -8.80 40.84
N ILE A 1114 25.20 -9.59 41.91
CA ILE A 1114 25.80 -9.18 43.18
C ILE A 1114 27.30 -9.43 43.16
N ARG A 1115 27.71 -10.68 42.88
CA ARG A 1115 29.12 -11.11 42.81
C ARG A 1115 29.27 -12.39 41.98
N SER A 1116 30.49 -12.70 41.59
CA SER A 1116 30.88 -14.01 41.07
C SER A 1116 32.18 -14.50 41.71
N TRP A 1117 32.40 -15.81 41.76
CA TRP A 1117 33.64 -16.42 42.22
C TRP A 1117 33.91 -17.75 41.50
N ASN A 1118 35.13 -18.25 41.57
CA ASN A 1118 35.50 -19.54 40.95
C ASN A 1118 34.96 -20.73 41.77
N GLY A 1119 34.34 -21.71 41.11
CA GLY A 1119 33.78 -22.90 41.77
C GLY A 1119 34.81 -23.79 42.50
N GLY A 1120 36.07 -23.71 42.09
CA GLY A 1120 37.22 -24.36 42.75
C GLY A 1120 37.88 -23.49 43.83
N GLY A 1121 37.47 -22.23 43.96
CA GLY A 1121 38.13 -21.20 44.76
C GLY A 1121 39.33 -20.55 44.07
N GLY A 1122 39.98 -19.63 44.77
CA GLY A 1122 41.11 -18.87 44.27
C GLY A 1122 40.73 -17.78 43.27
N ASN A 1123 41.64 -17.54 42.33
CA ASN A 1123 41.49 -16.49 41.32
C ASN A 1123 40.60 -16.94 40.13
N ILE A 1124 40.27 -15.98 39.27
CA ILE A 1124 39.38 -16.19 38.12
C ILE A 1124 39.94 -17.21 37.10
N ASP A 1125 41.27 -17.34 37.00
CA ASP A 1125 41.96 -18.23 36.06
C ASP A 1125 42.00 -19.70 36.52
N ASN A 1126 41.58 -20.00 37.74
CA ASN A 1126 41.61 -21.36 38.25
C ASN A 1126 40.66 -22.27 37.44
N THR A 1127 41.13 -23.45 37.07
CA THR A 1127 40.31 -24.40 36.31
C THR A 1127 39.41 -25.17 37.28
N SER A 1128 38.09 -25.06 37.12
CA SER A 1128 37.10 -25.85 37.85
C SER A 1128 35.96 -26.23 36.89
N MET A 1129 35.00 -27.06 37.30
CA MET A 1129 33.73 -27.21 36.58
C MET A 1129 32.59 -27.24 37.59
N PRO A 1130 32.12 -26.07 38.07
CA PRO A 1130 31.05 -26.01 39.06
C PRO A 1130 29.76 -26.53 38.46
N THR A 1131 29.21 -27.60 39.03
CA THR A 1131 27.92 -28.17 38.62
C THR A 1131 26.91 -28.10 39.76
N GLY A 1132 26.75 -29.13 40.58
CA GLY A 1132 25.80 -29.15 41.67
C GLY A 1132 26.07 -28.06 42.68
N ILE A 1133 25.00 -27.41 43.15
CA ILE A 1133 25.08 -26.39 44.18
C ILE A 1133 23.96 -26.60 45.19
N SER A 1134 24.28 -26.43 46.48
CA SER A 1134 23.33 -26.50 47.58
C SER A 1134 23.73 -25.53 48.69
N VAL A 1135 22.76 -25.09 49.49
CA VAL A 1135 22.98 -24.16 50.59
C VAL A 1135 22.52 -24.81 51.88
N ASP A 1136 23.37 -24.80 52.90
CA ASP A 1136 23.03 -25.37 54.20
C ASP A 1136 22.24 -24.39 55.09
N ALA A 1137 21.74 -24.87 56.24
CA ALA A 1137 20.92 -24.07 57.15
C ALA A 1137 21.64 -22.86 57.77
N GLU A 1138 22.98 -22.82 57.69
CA GLU A 1138 23.81 -21.71 58.16
C GLU A 1138 24.14 -20.71 57.05
N GLY A 1139 23.69 -20.98 55.82
CA GLY A 1139 23.93 -20.13 54.65
C GLY A 1139 25.25 -20.41 53.94
N SER A 1140 25.97 -21.49 54.29
CA SER A 1140 27.19 -21.87 53.55
C SER A 1140 26.83 -22.55 52.23
N VAL A 1141 27.64 -22.29 51.20
CA VAL A 1141 27.38 -22.77 49.83
C VAL A 1141 28.27 -23.96 49.54
N TRP A 1142 27.66 -25.09 49.20
CA TRP A 1142 28.34 -26.30 48.76
C TRP A 1142 28.28 -26.39 47.25
N VAL A 1143 29.45 -26.42 46.59
CA VAL A 1143 29.59 -26.49 45.13
C VAL A 1143 30.37 -27.74 44.76
N VAL A 1144 29.85 -28.50 43.81
CA VAL A 1144 30.54 -29.65 43.23
C VAL A 1144 31.42 -29.17 42.09
N ASP A 1145 32.73 -29.40 42.21
CA ASP A 1145 33.67 -29.25 41.11
C ASP A 1145 33.86 -30.62 40.45
N THR A 1146 33.14 -30.83 39.36
CA THR A 1146 33.14 -32.10 38.62
C THR A 1146 34.51 -32.39 38.00
N PHE A 1147 35.26 -31.36 37.58
CA PHE A 1147 36.58 -31.56 36.96
C PHE A 1147 37.59 -32.00 38.01
N ALA A 1148 37.64 -31.27 39.14
CA ALA A 1148 38.58 -31.58 40.22
C ALA A 1148 38.16 -32.81 41.05
N ASN A 1149 36.94 -33.35 40.85
CA ASN A 1149 36.36 -34.41 41.67
C ASN A 1149 36.29 -34.03 43.15
N HIS A 1150 35.91 -32.79 43.43
CA HIS A 1150 35.82 -32.22 44.76
C HIS A 1150 34.42 -31.65 45.02
N VAL A 1151 34.06 -31.56 46.31
CA VAL A 1151 32.94 -30.76 46.78
C VAL A 1151 33.47 -29.72 47.74
N ASN A 1152 33.27 -28.45 47.40
CA ASN A 1152 33.83 -27.29 48.06
C ASN A 1152 32.74 -26.56 48.84
N GLN A 1153 33.01 -26.26 50.12
CA GLN A 1153 32.18 -25.41 50.96
C GLN A 1153 32.72 -23.99 50.95
N PHE A 1154 31.90 -23.02 50.61
CA PHE A 1154 32.22 -21.61 50.64
C PHE A 1154 31.40 -20.90 51.74
N VAL A 1155 32.09 -20.09 52.54
CA VAL A 1155 31.46 -19.15 53.46
C VAL A 1155 31.54 -17.79 52.80
N LEU A 1156 30.40 -17.27 52.36
CA LEU A 1156 30.36 -16.03 51.60
C LEU A 1156 30.62 -14.83 52.54
N PRO A 1157 31.53 -13.90 52.19
CA PRO A 1157 31.79 -12.72 53.00
C PRO A 1157 30.54 -11.81 53.04
N GLU A 1158 30.36 -11.10 54.16
CA GLU A 1158 29.34 -10.06 54.26
C GLU A 1158 29.57 -8.99 53.18
N LEU A 1159 28.51 -8.66 52.44
CA LEU A 1159 28.55 -7.60 51.45
C LEU A 1159 28.73 -6.27 52.21
N LYS A 1160 29.87 -5.60 52.01
CA LYS A 1160 30.06 -4.24 52.54
C LYS A 1160 29.01 -3.34 51.87
N GLU A 1161 28.12 -2.74 52.66
CA GLU A 1161 27.27 -1.65 52.19
C GLU A 1161 28.17 -0.60 51.54
N LYS A 1162 27.95 -0.35 50.25
CA LYS A 1162 28.62 0.71 49.49
C LYS A 1162 27.68 1.89 49.34
#